data_AF-A0A2E3YKR6-F1
#
_entry.id   AF-A0A2E3YKR6-F1
#
_cell.length_a   1.000
_cell.length_b   1.000
_cell.length_c   1.000
_cell.angle_alpha   90.00
_cell.angle_beta   90.00
_cell.angle_gamma   90.00
#
_symmetry.space_group_name_H-M   'P 1'
#
loop_
_entity.id
_entity.type
_entity.pdbx_description
1 polymer ?
#
loop_
_entity_poly.entity_id
_entity_poly.type
_entity_poly.pdbx_seq_one_letter_code
_entity_poly.pdbx_strand_id
1 'polypeptide(L)'
;MNKAVEVRHEFESFDSPNPKSPYVVMKFGGRSVASSDKWRAIAQLIEERIESGLIPVVVHSALAGVSNTLEQLVDEAVTNGSSALLKKIHTIHAELAKELEVDISCIEEYLQTLHELVDSVRLVGEVSPNIYARIMATGELLATNLGASYLKNIGLKVHWKDARNLLVSVYRADVQERVNFLSASCDFEASPQLQNELSEIDGFIVTQGFIATNPNGDTVLLGRGGSDTSAAYLAAKLQARRLEIWTDVPGFFSADPKAIPTARLLHELDYSEAQEIASAGGGILHPRSISPVRKSGIPLFLRCTGHVEWGGTTVHHSKREDSPQVKAVSQRSGLTLISMESMDMWHQVGFLAEVFSLFRTHGLSVDLISTSESNVTVSIDKNNGLVESSALDDVVKELEQLCKVDVIQECTAITLVGQRIRTILHELVPIFETFEEHKVHLLTQAANDLNLTFVVGAEHGYSLLQKLHGHLVRNFKEGMVFGATWEQLCNAPKETIAIPSPWWFRKRDKLLKLSEQYSSVYVYNSESIQESLEALQELKAVDSVFYAMKANSNVEILSLIHDTNTNFECVSPGEIKRVLEVIPAIDRKRILFTPNFSHKSEYIWAFEQGVWVTLDNLHPIREWPEVFAGQDIFVRIDTGEGRGHHEHVRTAGSLSKFGIPLFELDELTVLTSAAGAKVVGLHAHTGSGVLNPENWKNTGMQLARLIEAFPQVEYLDVGGGLGIPEKPNQQPLDMNALNEALSDVKNIASNVKIWIEPGRFIVGHAGVLLTHVNQTKGKGEVRYLGVDAGMNTLIRPALYGAYHEIVNLTRLEEKSSGLFTIVGPICETGDRLGSDRMLPETEEGDVLLVANAGAYGYVMSSQYNLREPAPEVLI
;
A
#
# COMPACT_ATOMS: atom_id res chain seq x y z
N MET A 1 -16.63 -25.48 14.57
CA MET A 1 -18.09 -25.44 14.35
C MET A 1 -18.61 -24.15 15.01
N ASN A 2 -18.72 -23.04 14.26
CA ASN A 2 -19.40 -21.76 14.62
C ASN A 2 -19.02 -20.55 13.74
N LYS A 3 -18.21 -20.67 12.67
CA LYS A 3 -17.94 -19.55 11.75
C LYS A 3 -19.00 -19.32 10.66
N ALA A 4 -19.75 -20.36 10.25
CA ALA A 4 -20.77 -20.23 9.20
C ALA A 4 -22.06 -19.53 9.66
N VAL A 5 -22.26 -19.34 10.97
CA VAL A 5 -23.48 -18.75 11.54
C VAL A 5 -23.44 -17.21 11.53
N GLU A 6 -22.25 -16.58 11.57
CA GLU A 6 -22.12 -15.11 11.59
C GLU A 6 -22.43 -14.46 10.23
N VAL A 7 -22.05 -15.09 9.11
CA VAL A 7 -22.29 -14.55 7.75
C VAL A 7 -23.80 -14.44 7.42
N ARG A 8 -24.63 -15.33 7.98
CA ARG A 8 -26.09 -15.35 7.73
C ARG A 8 -26.80 -14.10 8.28
N HIS A 9 -26.34 -13.53 9.38
CA HIS A 9 -27.01 -12.40 10.03
C HIS A 9 -26.73 -11.03 9.38
N GLU A 10 -25.64 -10.88 8.61
CA GLU A 10 -25.31 -9.58 7.97
C GLU A 10 -26.13 -9.26 6.71
N PHE A 11 -26.58 -10.26 5.94
CA PHE A 11 -27.32 -9.97 4.69
C PHE A 11 -28.79 -9.59 4.93
N GLU A 12 -29.36 -10.00 6.07
CA GLU A 12 -30.77 -9.78 6.42
C GLU A 12 -31.00 -8.48 7.22
N SER A 13 -29.95 -7.79 7.66
CA SER A 13 -30.03 -6.58 8.47
C SER A 13 -30.33 -5.30 7.69
N PHE A 14 -30.50 -5.37 6.36
CA PHE A 14 -30.64 -4.20 5.49
C PHE A 14 -31.99 -4.13 4.78
N ASP A 15 -32.61 -2.93 4.77
CA ASP A 15 -33.86 -2.64 4.08
C ASP A 15 -33.70 -2.78 2.56
N SER A 16 -34.14 -3.90 1.99
CA SER A 16 -34.34 -4.03 0.53
C SER A 16 -35.74 -3.54 0.16
N PRO A 17 -35.93 -2.80 -0.94
CA PRO A 17 -37.26 -2.43 -1.43
C PRO A 17 -38.05 -3.65 -1.92
N ASN A 18 -37.36 -4.77 -2.20
CA ASN A 18 -37.93 -6.01 -2.73
C ASN A 18 -37.68 -7.21 -1.80
N PRO A 19 -38.11 -7.17 -0.52
CA PRO A 19 -37.76 -8.19 0.48
C PRO A 19 -38.39 -9.56 0.18
N LYS A 20 -39.44 -9.60 -0.66
CA LYS A 20 -40.11 -10.84 -1.09
C LYS A 20 -39.58 -11.39 -2.40
N SER A 21 -38.72 -10.65 -3.11
CA SER A 21 -38.12 -11.14 -4.35
C SER A 21 -37.28 -12.38 -4.05
N PRO A 22 -37.44 -13.49 -4.80
CA PRO A 22 -36.63 -14.68 -4.60
C PRO A 22 -35.22 -14.51 -5.18
N TYR A 23 -35.00 -13.53 -6.06
CA TYR A 23 -33.75 -13.42 -6.81
C TYR A 23 -32.61 -12.77 -6.01
N VAL A 24 -31.42 -13.35 -6.14
CA VAL A 24 -30.15 -12.74 -5.74
C VAL A 24 -29.19 -12.78 -6.93
N VAL A 25 -28.65 -11.63 -7.34
CA VAL A 25 -27.66 -11.60 -8.42
C VAL A 25 -26.27 -11.68 -7.79
N MET A 26 -25.44 -12.59 -8.26
CA MET A 26 -24.09 -12.84 -7.73
C MET A 26 -23.09 -12.69 -8.87
N LYS A 27 -22.20 -11.70 -8.77
CA LYS A 27 -21.18 -11.43 -9.78
C LYS A 27 -19.81 -11.90 -9.31
N PHE A 28 -19.10 -12.69 -10.13
CA PHE A 28 -17.72 -13.10 -9.87
C PHE A 28 -16.75 -12.49 -10.90
N GLY A 29 -15.66 -11.89 -10.43
CA GLY A 29 -14.61 -11.36 -11.32
C GLY A 29 -13.70 -12.46 -11.90
N GLY A 30 -12.90 -12.13 -12.93
CA GLY A 30 -12.07 -13.12 -13.62
C GLY A 30 -11.06 -13.87 -12.75
N ARG A 31 -10.51 -13.20 -11.72
CA ARG A 31 -9.64 -13.84 -10.70
C ARG A 31 -10.42 -14.75 -9.73
N SER A 32 -11.72 -14.54 -9.58
CA SER A 32 -12.60 -15.36 -8.74
C SER A 32 -13.03 -16.66 -9.43
N VAL A 33 -12.88 -16.78 -10.75
CA VAL A 33 -13.26 -17.98 -11.53
C VAL A 33 -12.06 -18.70 -12.14
N ALA A 34 -10.84 -18.34 -11.74
CA ALA A 34 -9.61 -18.77 -12.39
C ALA A 34 -9.04 -20.12 -11.90
N SER A 35 -9.54 -20.69 -10.80
CA SER A 35 -9.02 -21.95 -10.26
C SER A 35 -10.10 -22.81 -9.62
N SER A 36 -9.82 -24.11 -9.53
CA SER A 36 -10.71 -25.11 -8.91
C SER A 36 -11.12 -24.78 -7.47
N ASP A 37 -10.19 -24.30 -6.63
CA ASP A 37 -10.50 -23.93 -5.24
C ASP A 37 -11.52 -22.78 -5.14
N LYS A 38 -11.47 -21.81 -6.06
CA LYS A 38 -12.46 -20.74 -6.09
C LYS A 38 -13.82 -21.24 -6.57
N TRP A 39 -13.85 -22.15 -7.54
CA TRP A 39 -15.09 -22.78 -8.00
C TRP A 39 -15.78 -23.62 -6.92
N ARG A 40 -15.02 -24.27 -6.04
CA ARG A 40 -15.58 -24.94 -4.84
C ARG A 40 -16.25 -23.93 -3.91
N ALA A 41 -15.61 -22.78 -3.66
CA ALA A 41 -16.21 -21.72 -2.86
C ALA A 41 -17.47 -21.13 -3.53
N ILE A 42 -17.46 -20.93 -4.85
CA ILE A 42 -18.63 -20.48 -5.61
C ILE A 42 -19.80 -21.47 -5.47
N ALA A 43 -19.54 -22.77 -5.60
CA ALA A 43 -20.56 -23.81 -5.44
C ALA A 43 -21.19 -23.77 -4.03
N GLN A 44 -20.37 -23.68 -2.98
CA GLN A 44 -20.84 -23.55 -1.60
C GLN A 44 -21.70 -22.31 -1.40
N LEU A 45 -21.26 -21.16 -1.92
CA LEU A 45 -22.03 -19.91 -1.84
C LEU A 45 -23.39 -20.04 -2.52
N ILE A 46 -23.45 -20.68 -3.70
CA ILE A 46 -24.70 -20.92 -4.43
C ILE A 46 -25.64 -21.81 -3.62
N GLU A 47 -25.13 -22.93 -3.08
CA GLU A 47 -25.91 -23.85 -2.25
C GLU A 47 -26.49 -23.15 -1.02
N GLU A 48 -25.69 -22.34 -0.32
CA GLU A 48 -26.15 -21.55 0.82
C GLU A 48 -27.32 -20.62 0.48
N ARG A 49 -27.30 -20.00 -0.70
CA ARG A 49 -28.40 -19.12 -1.15
C ARG A 49 -29.65 -19.91 -1.48
N ILE A 50 -29.51 -21.07 -2.13
CA ILE A 50 -30.62 -21.98 -2.43
C ILE A 50 -31.26 -22.50 -1.14
N GLU A 51 -30.45 -22.93 -0.16
CA GLU A 51 -30.93 -23.36 1.16
C GLU A 51 -31.68 -22.25 1.90
N SER A 52 -31.30 -20.99 1.66
CA SER A 52 -31.96 -19.80 2.22
C SER A 52 -33.25 -19.41 1.46
N GLY A 53 -33.69 -20.23 0.50
CA GLY A 53 -34.90 -19.98 -0.29
C GLY A 53 -34.75 -18.90 -1.36
N LEU A 54 -33.51 -18.59 -1.77
CA LEU A 54 -33.22 -17.63 -2.85
C LEU A 54 -32.92 -18.37 -4.16
N ILE A 55 -33.11 -17.68 -5.28
CA ILE A 55 -32.77 -18.12 -6.63
C ILE A 55 -31.56 -17.31 -7.11
N PRO A 56 -30.36 -17.92 -7.16
CA PRO A 56 -29.17 -17.25 -7.67
C PRO A 56 -29.26 -16.91 -9.16
N VAL A 57 -28.74 -15.75 -9.53
CA VAL A 57 -28.42 -15.37 -10.91
C VAL A 57 -26.93 -15.09 -10.96
N VAL A 58 -26.17 -16.06 -11.41
CA VAL A 58 -24.71 -16.00 -11.40
C VAL A 58 -24.23 -15.33 -12.67
N VAL A 59 -23.57 -14.19 -12.51
CA VAL A 59 -22.87 -13.46 -13.58
C VAL A 59 -21.39 -13.62 -13.32
N HIS A 60 -20.58 -13.93 -14.33
CA HIS A 60 -19.14 -13.82 -14.12
C HIS A 60 -18.39 -13.37 -15.35
N SER A 61 -17.18 -12.88 -15.11
CA SER A 61 -16.26 -12.40 -16.14
C SER A 61 -15.53 -13.57 -16.83
N ALA A 62 -14.85 -13.25 -17.94
CA ALA A 62 -13.82 -14.08 -18.55
C ALA A 62 -12.69 -14.39 -17.54
N LEU A 63 -11.94 -15.47 -17.77
CA LEU A 63 -10.81 -15.83 -16.92
C LEU A 63 -9.75 -14.71 -16.89
N ALA A 64 -9.06 -14.58 -15.75
CA ALA A 64 -8.04 -13.54 -15.57
C ALA A 64 -7.01 -13.52 -16.71
N GLY A 65 -6.84 -12.36 -17.35
CA GLY A 65 -5.88 -12.17 -18.45
C GLY A 65 -6.40 -12.54 -19.85
N VAL A 66 -7.56 -13.20 -19.97
CA VAL A 66 -8.13 -13.59 -21.28
C VAL A 66 -8.58 -12.37 -22.08
N SER A 67 -9.32 -11.43 -21.47
CA SER A 67 -9.76 -10.20 -22.17
C SER A 67 -8.57 -9.41 -22.73
N ASN A 68 -7.51 -9.20 -21.95
CA ASN A 68 -6.30 -8.52 -22.43
C ASN A 68 -5.61 -9.30 -23.56
N THR A 69 -5.62 -10.63 -23.49
CA THR A 69 -5.07 -11.48 -24.56
C THR A 69 -5.91 -11.39 -25.83
N LEU A 70 -7.23 -11.25 -25.71
CA LEU A 70 -8.14 -11.02 -26.84
C LEU A 70 -7.94 -9.63 -27.48
N GLU A 71 -7.70 -8.58 -26.67
CA GLU A 71 -7.36 -7.25 -27.18
C GLU A 71 -6.05 -7.30 -27.99
N GLN A 72 -4.99 -7.88 -27.42
CA GLN A 72 -3.72 -8.11 -28.13
C GLN A 72 -3.88 -8.95 -29.39
N LEU A 73 -4.76 -9.96 -29.34
CA LEU A 73 -5.05 -10.83 -30.47
C LEU A 73 -5.68 -10.04 -31.62
N VAL A 74 -6.54 -9.06 -31.33
CA VAL A 74 -7.12 -8.19 -32.36
C VAL A 74 -6.03 -7.35 -33.02
N ASP A 75 -5.13 -6.76 -32.24
CA ASP A 75 -4.05 -5.91 -32.74
C ASP A 75 -3.06 -6.72 -33.62
N GLU A 76 -2.68 -7.93 -33.19
CA GLU A 76 -1.74 -8.80 -33.92
C GLU A 76 -2.37 -9.56 -35.10
N ALA A 77 -3.69 -9.74 -35.11
CA ALA A 77 -4.40 -10.40 -36.21
C ALA A 77 -4.25 -9.65 -37.53
N VAL A 78 -4.09 -8.32 -37.47
CA VAL A 78 -3.86 -7.45 -38.64
C VAL A 78 -2.46 -7.66 -39.24
N THR A 79 -1.47 -8.07 -38.43
CA THR A 79 -0.05 -8.13 -38.82
C THR A 79 0.53 -9.55 -38.94
N ASN A 80 -0.32 -10.59 -38.96
CA ASN A 80 0.00 -12.04 -39.07
C ASN A 80 0.54 -12.77 -37.81
N GLY A 81 0.41 -12.21 -36.59
CA GLY A 81 0.99 -12.77 -35.34
C GLY A 81 0.10 -13.71 -34.49
N SER A 82 -1.13 -13.99 -34.89
CA SER A 82 -2.20 -14.45 -33.97
C SER A 82 -2.13 -15.88 -33.40
N SER A 83 -1.31 -16.78 -33.95
CA SER A 83 -1.34 -18.21 -33.57
C SER A 83 -0.91 -18.47 -32.12
N ALA A 84 0.07 -17.73 -31.62
CA ALA A 84 0.56 -17.90 -30.25
C ALA A 84 -0.48 -17.47 -29.19
N LEU A 85 -1.19 -16.37 -29.45
CA LEU A 85 -2.22 -15.84 -28.55
C LEU A 85 -3.47 -16.74 -28.52
N LEU A 86 -3.90 -17.28 -29.66
CA LEU A 86 -4.98 -18.28 -29.74
C LEU A 86 -4.64 -19.53 -28.92
N LYS A 87 -3.41 -20.04 -29.05
CA LYS A 87 -2.93 -21.19 -28.26
C LYS A 87 -2.91 -20.88 -26.77
N LYS A 88 -2.53 -19.66 -26.38
CA LYS A 88 -2.55 -19.22 -24.97
C LYS A 88 -3.97 -19.23 -24.41
N ILE A 89 -4.95 -18.69 -25.13
CA ILE A 89 -6.37 -18.70 -24.72
C ILE A 89 -6.85 -20.15 -24.56
N HIS A 90 -6.58 -21.03 -25.53
CA HIS A 90 -6.93 -22.44 -25.44
C HIS A 90 -6.30 -23.11 -24.21
N THR A 91 -5.01 -22.87 -23.97
CA THR A 91 -4.26 -23.51 -22.88
C THR A 91 -4.84 -23.14 -21.51
N ILE A 92 -5.11 -21.86 -21.25
CA ILE A 92 -5.70 -21.40 -19.98
C ILE A 92 -7.05 -22.10 -19.71
N HIS A 93 -7.91 -22.22 -20.72
CA HIS A 93 -9.20 -22.89 -20.57
C HIS A 93 -9.06 -24.41 -20.41
N ALA A 94 -8.12 -25.03 -21.12
CA ALA A 94 -7.86 -26.47 -21.02
C ALA A 94 -7.29 -26.87 -19.65
N GLU A 95 -6.41 -26.04 -19.09
CA GLU A 95 -5.87 -26.24 -17.74
C GLU A 95 -6.98 -26.17 -16.69
N LEU A 96 -7.85 -25.15 -16.76
CA LEU A 96 -8.99 -25.04 -15.85
C LEU A 96 -9.99 -26.19 -16.03
N ALA A 97 -10.32 -26.57 -17.26
CA ALA A 97 -11.22 -27.70 -17.53
C ALA A 97 -10.68 -29.00 -16.92
N LYS A 98 -9.37 -29.23 -17.02
CA LYS A 98 -8.69 -30.36 -16.39
C LYS A 98 -8.75 -30.30 -14.86
N GLU A 99 -8.50 -29.13 -14.26
CA GLU A 99 -8.61 -28.96 -12.80
C GLU A 99 -10.04 -29.18 -12.27
N LEU A 100 -11.05 -28.78 -13.05
CA LEU A 100 -12.47 -28.91 -12.69
C LEU A 100 -13.06 -30.28 -13.04
N GLU A 101 -12.29 -31.17 -13.68
CA GLU A 101 -12.76 -32.46 -14.20
C GLU A 101 -13.95 -32.31 -15.16
N VAL A 102 -13.89 -31.30 -16.04
CA VAL A 102 -14.90 -30.99 -17.06
C VAL A 102 -14.35 -31.32 -18.45
N ASP A 103 -15.21 -31.87 -19.31
CA ASP A 103 -14.88 -32.08 -20.72
C ASP A 103 -14.80 -30.74 -21.46
N ILE A 104 -13.65 -30.47 -22.08
CA ILE A 104 -13.37 -29.25 -22.83
C ILE A 104 -14.24 -29.12 -24.10
N SER A 105 -14.86 -30.21 -24.56
CA SER A 105 -15.76 -30.20 -25.73
C SER A 105 -16.91 -29.18 -25.62
N CYS A 106 -17.31 -28.81 -24.39
CA CYS A 106 -18.35 -27.80 -24.15
C CYS A 106 -18.00 -26.38 -24.65
N ILE A 107 -16.71 -26.08 -24.90
CA ILE A 107 -16.25 -24.78 -25.39
C ILE A 107 -15.69 -24.80 -26.81
N GLU A 108 -15.64 -25.96 -27.46
CA GLU A 108 -14.96 -26.16 -28.74
C GLU A 108 -15.59 -25.35 -29.88
N GLU A 109 -16.92 -25.22 -29.89
CA GLU A 109 -17.67 -24.40 -30.86
C GLU A 109 -17.30 -22.90 -30.77
N TYR A 110 -17.13 -22.39 -29.55
CA TYR A 110 -16.75 -20.99 -29.32
C TYR A 110 -15.28 -20.73 -29.66
N LEU A 111 -14.41 -21.70 -29.39
CA LEU A 111 -13.01 -21.65 -29.83
C LEU A 111 -12.94 -21.64 -31.36
N GLN A 112 -13.69 -22.49 -32.04
CA GLN A 112 -13.76 -22.52 -33.50
C GLN A 112 -14.26 -21.18 -34.05
N THR A 113 -15.31 -20.62 -33.47
CA THR A 113 -15.84 -19.29 -33.83
C THR A 113 -14.78 -18.20 -33.66
N LEU A 114 -13.98 -18.24 -32.58
CA LEU A 114 -12.89 -17.28 -32.37
C LEU A 114 -11.82 -17.37 -33.48
N HIS A 115 -11.45 -18.58 -33.89
CA HIS A 115 -10.50 -18.78 -34.99
C HIS A 115 -11.04 -18.20 -36.29
N GLU A 116 -12.30 -18.45 -36.63
CA GLU A 116 -12.95 -17.94 -37.83
C GLU A 116 -13.03 -16.40 -37.86
N LEU A 117 -13.31 -15.78 -36.70
CA LEU A 117 -13.31 -14.33 -36.56
C LEU A 117 -11.92 -13.73 -36.77
N VAL A 118 -10.88 -14.33 -36.18
CA VAL A 118 -9.49 -13.88 -36.33
C VAL A 118 -8.99 -14.07 -37.76
N ASP A 119 -9.32 -15.19 -38.40
CA ASP A 119 -8.99 -15.43 -39.80
C ASP A 119 -9.69 -14.41 -40.72
N SER A 120 -10.93 -14.06 -40.40
CA SER A 120 -11.67 -13.01 -41.13
C SER A 120 -10.99 -11.65 -40.99
N VAL A 121 -10.55 -11.27 -39.79
CA VAL A 121 -9.78 -10.04 -39.55
C VAL A 121 -8.47 -10.05 -40.35
N ARG A 122 -7.73 -11.16 -40.32
CA ARG A 122 -6.47 -11.31 -41.07
C ARG A 122 -6.68 -11.15 -42.57
N LEU A 123 -7.78 -11.69 -43.12
CA LEU A 123 -8.08 -11.62 -44.56
C LEU A 123 -8.50 -10.20 -44.99
N VAL A 124 -9.24 -9.48 -44.15
CA VAL A 124 -9.74 -8.13 -44.44
C VAL A 124 -8.65 -7.07 -44.18
N GLY A 125 -7.77 -7.29 -43.20
CA GLY A 125 -6.74 -6.33 -42.80
C GLY A 125 -7.24 -5.17 -41.94
N GLU A 126 -8.52 -5.18 -41.56
CA GLU A 126 -9.17 -4.16 -40.73
C GLU A 126 -10.14 -4.82 -39.75
N VAL A 127 -10.40 -4.16 -38.61
CA VAL A 127 -11.32 -4.65 -37.57
C VAL A 127 -12.43 -3.63 -37.36
N SER A 128 -13.66 -4.01 -37.73
CA SER A 128 -14.85 -3.21 -37.42
C SER A 128 -15.26 -3.34 -35.94
N PRO A 129 -15.93 -2.32 -35.35
CA PRO A 129 -16.39 -2.38 -33.95
C PRO A 129 -17.30 -3.59 -33.63
N ASN A 130 -18.11 -4.03 -34.60
CA ASN A 130 -18.90 -5.26 -34.52
C ASN A 130 -18.02 -6.50 -34.31
N ILE A 131 -17.01 -6.68 -35.16
CA ILE A 131 -16.15 -7.87 -35.12
C ILE A 131 -15.31 -7.86 -33.85
N TYR A 132 -14.81 -6.68 -33.46
CA TYR A 132 -14.15 -6.48 -32.18
C TYR A 132 -15.03 -6.94 -31.01
N ALA A 133 -16.29 -6.50 -30.95
CA ALA A 133 -17.23 -6.88 -29.90
C ALA A 133 -17.46 -8.40 -29.86
N ARG A 134 -17.57 -9.04 -31.02
CA ARG A 134 -17.73 -10.51 -31.11
C ARG A 134 -16.51 -11.27 -30.64
N ILE A 135 -15.29 -10.83 -31.00
CA ILE A 135 -14.04 -11.44 -30.52
C ILE A 135 -13.95 -11.32 -29.00
N MET A 136 -14.17 -10.13 -28.46
CA MET A 136 -14.11 -9.89 -27.02
C MET A 136 -15.16 -10.69 -26.23
N ALA A 137 -16.36 -10.87 -26.80
CA ALA A 137 -17.42 -11.65 -26.17
C ALA A 137 -17.06 -13.14 -25.99
N THR A 138 -16.17 -13.69 -26.82
CA THR A 138 -15.77 -15.10 -26.71
C THR A 138 -15.16 -15.43 -25.35
N GLY A 139 -14.39 -14.52 -24.73
CA GLY A 139 -13.78 -14.77 -23.43
C GLY A 139 -14.81 -15.07 -22.33
N GLU A 140 -15.94 -14.35 -22.35
CA GLU A 140 -17.05 -14.52 -21.41
C GLU A 140 -17.85 -15.81 -21.69
N LEU A 141 -18.08 -16.11 -22.96
CA LEU A 141 -18.79 -17.31 -23.40
C LEU A 141 -18.02 -18.58 -23.04
N LEU A 142 -16.71 -18.61 -23.29
CA LEU A 142 -15.83 -19.73 -22.94
C LEU A 142 -15.83 -19.99 -21.42
N ALA A 143 -15.59 -18.95 -20.63
CA ALA A 143 -15.49 -19.09 -19.18
C ALA A 143 -16.81 -19.56 -18.56
N THR A 144 -17.94 -18.97 -18.94
CA THR A 144 -19.25 -19.30 -18.35
C THR A 144 -19.75 -20.68 -18.71
N ASN A 145 -19.40 -21.19 -19.89
CA ASN A 145 -19.79 -22.53 -20.29
C ASN A 145 -19.02 -23.61 -19.49
N LEU A 146 -17.71 -23.41 -19.27
CA LEU A 146 -16.92 -24.26 -18.37
C LEU A 146 -17.48 -24.24 -16.94
N GLY A 147 -17.76 -23.05 -16.42
CA GLY A 147 -18.34 -22.86 -15.08
C GLY A 147 -19.68 -23.57 -14.89
N ALA A 148 -20.60 -23.40 -15.84
CA ALA A 148 -21.89 -24.08 -15.82
C ALA A 148 -21.74 -25.61 -15.94
N SER A 149 -20.81 -26.09 -16.76
CA SER A 149 -20.53 -27.53 -16.90
C SER A 149 -19.97 -28.14 -15.61
N TYR A 150 -19.08 -27.44 -14.91
CA TYR A 150 -18.59 -27.85 -13.59
C TYR A 150 -19.72 -27.94 -12.56
N LEU A 151 -20.54 -26.88 -12.44
CA LEU A 151 -21.65 -26.84 -11.48
C LEU A 151 -22.67 -27.97 -11.75
N LYS A 152 -22.89 -28.31 -13.03
CA LYS A 152 -23.73 -29.44 -13.42
C LYS A 152 -23.09 -30.79 -13.04
N ASN A 153 -21.79 -30.96 -13.23
CA ASN A 153 -21.07 -32.20 -12.91
C ASN A 153 -21.10 -32.51 -11.40
N ILE A 154 -21.07 -31.49 -10.54
CA ILE A 154 -21.20 -31.65 -9.09
C ILE A 154 -22.66 -31.83 -8.61
N GLY A 155 -23.63 -31.90 -9.53
CA GLY A 155 -25.02 -32.24 -9.24
C GLY A 155 -25.97 -31.06 -9.02
N LEU A 156 -25.53 -29.82 -9.25
CA LEU A 156 -26.39 -28.65 -9.13
C LEU A 156 -27.28 -28.45 -10.37
N LYS A 157 -28.53 -28.02 -10.15
CA LYS A 157 -29.49 -27.68 -11.22
C LYS A 157 -29.18 -26.31 -11.81
N VAL A 158 -28.19 -26.26 -12.68
CA VAL A 158 -27.73 -25.03 -13.35
C VAL A 158 -28.22 -24.95 -14.79
N HIS A 159 -28.64 -23.75 -15.20
CA HIS A 159 -29.03 -23.43 -16.58
C HIS A 159 -28.14 -22.32 -17.13
N TRP A 160 -27.36 -22.63 -18.16
CA TRP A 160 -26.55 -21.63 -18.86
C TRP A 160 -27.45 -20.81 -19.79
N LYS A 161 -27.42 -19.48 -19.66
CA LYS A 161 -28.20 -18.54 -20.49
C LYS A 161 -27.26 -17.49 -21.08
N ASP A 162 -27.37 -17.27 -22.37
CA ASP A 162 -26.59 -16.23 -23.06
C ASP A 162 -27.08 -14.83 -22.67
N ALA A 163 -26.20 -13.98 -22.15
CA ALA A 163 -26.52 -12.63 -21.69
C ALA A 163 -27.07 -11.74 -22.81
N ARG A 164 -26.75 -12.03 -24.07
CA ARG A 164 -27.29 -11.34 -25.25
C ARG A 164 -28.79 -11.56 -25.42
N ASN A 165 -29.35 -12.61 -24.83
CA ASN A 165 -30.79 -12.84 -24.78
C ASN A 165 -31.46 -12.17 -23.56
N LEU A 166 -30.67 -11.72 -22.58
CA LEU A 166 -31.16 -11.14 -21.32
C LEU A 166 -31.02 -9.60 -21.29
N LEU A 167 -30.03 -9.06 -22.00
CA LEU A 167 -29.66 -7.66 -22.01
C LEU A 167 -29.67 -7.11 -23.44
N VAL A 168 -30.51 -6.11 -23.67
CA VAL A 168 -30.62 -5.38 -24.94
C VAL A 168 -30.16 -3.94 -24.72
N SER A 169 -29.24 -3.47 -25.57
CA SER A 169 -28.72 -2.10 -25.52
C SER A 169 -29.67 -1.09 -26.16
N VAL A 170 -29.54 0.16 -25.74
CA VAL A 170 -30.27 1.30 -26.30
C VAL A 170 -29.38 1.98 -27.34
N TYR A 171 -29.87 2.09 -28.58
CA TYR A 171 -29.17 2.80 -29.64
C TYR A 171 -29.18 4.32 -29.38
N ARG A 172 -28.01 4.95 -29.46
CA ARG A 172 -27.82 6.40 -29.28
C ARG A 172 -27.34 7.03 -30.58
N ALA A 173 -28.16 7.88 -31.17
CA ALA A 173 -27.86 8.52 -32.47
C ALA A 173 -26.85 9.68 -32.37
N ASP A 174 -26.62 10.19 -31.17
CA ASP A 174 -25.76 11.33 -30.83
C ASP A 174 -24.30 10.95 -30.55
N VAL A 175 -23.98 9.65 -30.54
CA VAL A 175 -22.62 9.13 -30.29
C VAL A 175 -22.09 8.39 -31.51
N GLN A 176 -20.75 8.32 -31.61
CA GLN A 176 -20.09 7.55 -32.66
C GLN A 176 -20.50 6.07 -32.61
N GLU A 177 -20.59 5.43 -33.79
CA GLU A 177 -20.96 4.02 -33.92
C GLU A 177 -20.08 3.09 -33.06
N ARG A 178 -18.78 3.37 -32.98
CA ARG A 178 -17.84 2.64 -32.11
C ARG A 178 -18.30 2.59 -30.64
N VAL A 179 -18.84 3.69 -30.11
CA VAL A 179 -19.33 3.75 -28.71
C VAL A 179 -20.56 2.88 -28.54
N ASN A 180 -21.46 2.82 -29.53
CA ASN A 180 -22.65 1.96 -29.49
C ASN A 180 -22.31 0.46 -29.51
N PHE A 181 -21.15 0.07 -30.06
CA PHE A 181 -20.68 -1.32 -30.04
C PHE A 181 -19.79 -1.66 -28.85
N LEU A 182 -18.89 -0.76 -28.43
CA LEU A 182 -17.83 -1.08 -27.47
C LEU A 182 -18.10 -0.56 -26.05
N SER A 183 -19.05 0.37 -25.88
CA SER A 183 -19.44 0.95 -24.59
C SER A 183 -20.94 1.21 -24.55
N ALA A 184 -21.71 0.17 -24.93
CA ALA A 184 -23.16 0.20 -24.97
C ALA A 184 -23.75 0.37 -23.56
N SER A 185 -25.01 0.84 -23.51
CA SER A 185 -25.80 0.92 -22.29
C SER A 185 -27.13 0.23 -22.52
N CYS A 186 -27.61 -0.51 -21.53
CA CYS A 186 -28.89 -1.22 -21.59
C CYS A 186 -29.94 -0.46 -20.81
N ASP A 187 -31.19 -0.65 -21.19
CA ASP A 187 -32.30 -0.37 -20.29
C ASP A 187 -32.23 -1.32 -19.08
N PHE A 188 -32.62 -0.85 -17.91
CA PHE A 188 -32.60 -1.60 -16.65
C PHE A 188 -33.90 -1.45 -15.86
N GLU A 189 -34.96 -0.92 -16.47
CA GLU A 189 -36.30 -0.94 -15.89
C GLU A 189 -36.77 -2.38 -15.62
N ALA A 190 -37.62 -2.54 -14.60
CA ALA A 190 -38.16 -3.84 -14.19
C ALA A 190 -38.83 -4.56 -15.38
N SER A 191 -38.48 -5.84 -15.58
CA SER A 191 -39.02 -6.65 -16.69
C SER A 191 -39.83 -7.82 -16.16
N PRO A 192 -41.18 -7.72 -16.11
CA PRO A 192 -42.05 -8.83 -15.75
C PRO A 192 -41.89 -10.06 -16.67
N GLN A 193 -41.57 -9.83 -17.95
CA GLN A 193 -41.34 -10.90 -18.93
C GLN A 193 -40.13 -11.74 -18.54
N LEU A 194 -39.00 -11.09 -18.22
CA LEU A 194 -37.79 -11.77 -17.79
C LEU A 194 -37.98 -12.47 -16.43
N GLN A 195 -38.70 -11.84 -15.50
CA GLN A 195 -39.04 -12.47 -14.21
C GLN A 195 -39.86 -13.74 -14.40
N ASN A 196 -40.88 -13.72 -15.28
CA ASN A 196 -41.67 -14.90 -15.59
C ASN A 196 -40.83 -15.99 -16.25
N GLU A 197 -40.01 -15.66 -17.26
CA GLU A 197 -39.13 -16.63 -17.92
C GLU A 197 -38.20 -17.33 -16.94
N LEU A 198 -37.57 -16.57 -16.02
CA LEU A 198 -36.67 -17.14 -15.04
C LEU A 198 -37.41 -17.89 -13.91
N SER A 199 -38.67 -17.55 -13.64
CA SER A 199 -39.46 -18.26 -12.62
C SER A 199 -39.88 -19.67 -13.04
N GLU A 200 -39.92 -19.95 -14.35
CA GLU A 200 -40.23 -21.27 -14.91
C GLU A 200 -39.03 -22.24 -14.88
N ILE A 201 -37.84 -21.74 -14.56
CA ILE A 201 -36.60 -22.53 -14.52
C ILE A 201 -36.51 -23.29 -13.19
N ASP A 202 -36.42 -24.63 -13.25
CA ASP A 202 -36.09 -25.47 -12.10
C ASP A 202 -34.59 -25.41 -11.80
N GLY A 203 -34.19 -24.50 -10.91
CA GLY A 203 -32.80 -24.31 -10.49
C GLY A 203 -32.37 -22.85 -10.49
N PHE A 204 -31.15 -22.59 -10.94
CA PHE A 204 -30.58 -21.24 -11.03
C PHE A 204 -29.85 -21.03 -12.37
N ILE A 205 -29.54 -19.78 -12.71
CA ILE A 205 -28.91 -19.45 -13.99
C ILE A 205 -27.45 -19.03 -13.84
N VAL A 206 -26.63 -19.38 -14.83
CA VAL A 206 -25.29 -18.84 -15.06
C VAL A 206 -25.29 -18.10 -16.39
N THR A 207 -24.78 -16.86 -16.39
CA THR A 207 -24.73 -16.00 -17.56
C THR A 207 -23.47 -15.13 -17.59
N GLN A 208 -23.21 -14.50 -18.72
CA GLN A 208 -22.02 -13.70 -18.98
C GLN A 208 -22.15 -12.28 -18.40
N GLY A 209 -21.02 -11.74 -17.95
CA GLY A 209 -20.87 -10.31 -17.81
C GLY A 209 -20.46 -9.65 -19.12
N PHE A 210 -20.35 -8.32 -19.13
CA PHE A 210 -19.68 -7.51 -20.16
C PHE A 210 -20.36 -7.45 -21.55
N ILE A 211 -21.14 -8.46 -21.93
CA ILE A 211 -21.76 -8.58 -23.25
C ILE A 211 -23.28 -8.34 -23.20
N ALA A 212 -23.84 -7.85 -24.30
CA ALA A 212 -25.26 -7.65 -24.53
C ALA A 212 -25.56 -7.73 -26.05
N THR A 213 -26.84 -7.63 -26.44
CA THR A 213 -27.22 -7.46 -27.84
C THR A 213 -27.71 -6.05 -28.13
N ASN A 214 -27.58 -5.57 -29.37
CA ASN A 214 -28.28 -4.37 -29.83
C ASN A 214 -29.68 -4.72 -30.38
N PRO A 215 -30.54 -3.73 -30.68
CA PRO A 215 -31.87 -3.98 -31.26
C PRO A 215 -31.87 -4.68 -32.63
N ASN A 216 -30.72 -4.71 -33.33
CA ASN A 216 -30.54 -5.41 -34.61
C ASN A 216 -30.09 -6.87 -34.44
N GLY A 217 -29.82 -7.31 -33.20
CA GLY A 217 -29.33 -8.66 -32.88
C GLY A 217 -27.80 -8.80 -32.90
N ASP A 218 -27.03 -7.73 -33.10
CA ASP A 218 -25.56 -7.80 -33.04
C ASP A 218 -25.07 -7.87 -31.59
N THR A 219 -23.87 -8.44 -31.41
CA THR A 219 -23.18 -8.43 -30.12
C THR A 219 -22.57 -7.06 -29.84
N VAL A 220 -22.79 -6.55 -28.63
CA VAL A 220 -22.18 -5.31 -28.12
C VAL A 220 -21.55 -5.53 -26.76
N LEU A 221 -20.55 -4.70 -26.44
CA LEU A 221 -19.87 -4.69 -25.16
C LEU A 221 -20.37 -3.52 -24.32
N LEU A 222 -20.41 -3.71 -23.01
CA LEU A 222 -20.81 -2.68 -22.05
C LEU A 222 -19.64 -1.77 -21.64
N GLY A 223 -18.46 -1.95 -22.23
CA GLY A 223 -17.25 -1.20 -21.89
C GLY A 223 -16.58 -1.66 -20.59
N ARG A 224 -15.65 -0.86 -20.07
CA ARG A 224 -14.91 -1.17 -18.84
C ARG A 224 -15.86 -1.40 -17.66
N GLY A 225 -15.54 -2.40 -16.84
CA GLY A 225 -16.40 -2.83 -15.74
C GLY A 225 -17.74 -3.40 -16.19
N GLY A 226 -17.85 -3.84 -17.44
CA GLY A 226 -19.11 -4.29 -18.02
C GLY A 226 -19.71 -5.48 -17.29
N SER A 227 -18.92 -6.38 -16.70
CA SER A 227 -19.48 -7.50 -15.91
C SER A 227 -20.20 -7.04 -14.63
N ASP A 228 -19.66 -6.03 -13.92
CA ASP A 228 -20.35 -5.43 -12.76
C ASP A 228 -21.65 -4.75 -13.21
N THR A 229 -21.57 -4.07 -14.36
CA THR A 229 -22.70 -3.35 -14.96
C THR A 229 -23.80 -4.32 -15.43
N SER A 230 -23.45 -5.45 -16.05
CA SER A 230 -24.39 -6.52 -16.41
C SER A 230 -25.16 -7.02 -15.19
N ALA A 231 -24.45 -7.30 -14.10
CA ALA A 231 -25.06 -7.78 -12.86
C ALA A 231 -26.01 -6.74 -12.25
N ALA A 232 -25.64 -5.47 -12.27
CA ALA A 232 -26.50 -4.38 -11.84
C ALA A 232 -27.77 -4.23 -12.69
N TYR A 233 -27.65 -4.35 -14.03
CA TYR A 233 -28.81 -4.33 -14.91
C TYR A 233 -29.74 -5.52 -14.67
N LEU A 234 -29.21 -6.73 -14.54
CA LEU A 234 -30.02 -7.92 -14.24
C LEU A 234 -30.70 -7.79 -12.87
N ALA A 235 -29.99 -7.28 -11.86
CA ALA A 235 -30.57 -7.07 -10.53
C ALA A 235 -31.76 -6.10 -10.58
N ALA A 236 -31.62 -4.98 -11.30
CA ALA A 236 -32.70 -4.01 -11.49
C ALA A 236 -33.88 -4.60 -12.29
N LYS A 237 -33.62 -5.30 -13.41
CA LYS A 237 -34.68 -5.92 -14.23
C LYS A 237 -35.48 -6.96 -13.46
N LEU A 238 -34.81 -7.76 -12.63
CA LEU A 238 -35.41 -8.80 -11.81
C LEU A 238 -36.01 -8.29 -10.50
N GLN A 239 -35.82 -7.00 -10.19
CA GLN A 239 -36.16 -6.45 -8.88
C GLN A 239 -35.60 -7.36 -7.77
N ALA A 240 -34.32 -7.71 -7.92
CA ALA A 240 -33.63 -8.65 -7.05
C ALA A 240 -33.61 -8.13 -5.60
N ARG A 241 -33.56 -9.07 -4.65
CA ARG A 241 -33.49 -8.72 -3.23
C ARG A 241 -32.21 -7.96 -2.90
N ARG A 242 -31.10 -8.36 -3.53
CA ARG A 242 -29.77 -7.73 -3.42
C ARG A 242 -28.88 -8.12 -4.59
N LEU A 243 -27.80 -7.35 -4.77
CA LEU A 243 -26.70 -7.66 -5.66
C LEU A 243 -25.46 -7.99 -4.81
N GLU A 244 -24.80 -9.13 -5.06
CA GLU A 244 -23.55 -9.53 -4.43
C GLU A 244 -22.43 -9.49 -5.48
N ILE A 245 -21.35 -8.76 -5.21
CA ILE A 245 -20.15 -8.68 -6.06
C ILE A 245 -18.98 -9.30 -5.31
N TRP A 246 -18.48 -10.39 -5.86
CA TRP A 246 -17.43 -11.23 -5.32
C TRP A 246 -16.12 -11.01 -6.08
N THR A 247 -15.11 -10.54 -5.36
CA THR A 247 -13.81 -10.12 -5.91
C THR A 247 -12.65 -10.63 -5.05
N ASP A 248 -11.42 -10.19 -5.33
CA ASP A 248 -10.20 -10.57 -4.59
C ASP A 248 -9.97 -9.77 -3.30
N VAL A 249 -10.77 -8.73 -3.08
CA VAL A 249 -10.70 -7.81 -1.93
C VAL A 249 -12.09 -7.77 -1.27
N PRO A 250 -12.22 -7.72 0.06
CA PRO A 250 -13.52 -7.84 0.73
C PRO A 250 -14.45 -6.63 0.56
N GLY A 251 -13.94 -5.48 0.11
CA GLY A 251 -14.76 -4.27 0.02
C GLY A 251 -13.95 -3.00 -0.25
N PHE A 252 -14.59 -1.85 -0.13
CA PHE A 252 -13.92 -0.56 -0.17
C PHE A 252 -13.08 -0.35 1.09
N PHE A 253 -11.94 0.30 0.93
CA PHE A 253 -11.05 0.66 2.01
C PHE A 253 -10.88 2.18 2.07
N SER A 254 -10.49 2.68 3.25
CA SER A 254 -10.17 4.09 3.47
C SER A 254 -8.97 4.61 2.66
N ALA A 255 -8.16 3.73 2.10
CA ALA A 255 -7.17 4.00 1.04
C ALA A 255 -6.90 2.70 0.28
N ASP A 256 -6.12 2.74 -0.81
CA ASP A 256 -5.69 1.52 -1.49
C ASP A 256 -4.94 0.60 -0.50
N PRO A 257 -5.49 -0.59 -0.17
CA PRO A 257 -4.91 -1.49 0.82
C PRO A 257 -3.53 -2.05 0.39
N LYS A 258 -3.23 -2.05 -0.91
CA LYS A 258 -1.90 -2.47 -1.42
C LYS A 258 -0.85 -1.41 -1.17
N ALA A 259 -1.24 -0.13 -1.25
CA ALA A 259 -0.37 1.00 -1.00
C ALA A 259 -0.21 1.28 0.50
N ILE A 260 -1.30 1.13 1.26
CA ILE A 260 -1.42 1.52 2.67
C ILE A 260 -1.93 0.34 3.50
N PRO A 261 -1.05 -0.44 4.17
CA PRO A 261 -1.47 -1.61 4.96
C PRO A 261 -2.41 -1.28 6.13
N THR A 262 -2.34 -0.06 6.66
CA THR A 262 -3.22 0.45 7.71
C THR A 262 -4.60 0.88 7.19
N ALA A 263 -4.87 0.76 5.88
CA ALA A 263 -6.18 1.05 5.32
C ALA A 263 -7.25 0.19 5.98
N ARG A 264 -8.27 0.85 6.52
CA ARG A 264 -9.44 0.23 7.17
C ARG A 264 -10.53 -0.10 6.15
N LEU A 265 -11.14 -1.27 6.27
CA LEU A 265 -12.32 -1.67 5.52
C LEU A 265 -13.50 -0.73 5.83
N LEU A 266 -14.28 -0.34 4.83
CA LEU A 266 -15.49 0.45 4.99
C LEU A 266 -16.69 -0.50 5.02
N HIS A 267 -17.40 -0.61 6.13
CA HIS A 267 -18.49 -1.58 6.27
C HIS A 267 -19.77 -1.12 5.58
N GLU A 268 -20.10 0.16 5.67
CA GLU A 268 -21.33 0.74 5.11
C GLU A 268 -21.03 2.04 4.37
N LEU A 269 -21.61 2.19 3.18
CA LEU A 269 -21.50 3.38 2.34
C LEU A 269 -22.85 3.73 1.70
N ASP A 270 -23.13 5.03 1.55
CA ASP A 270 -24.18 5.47 0.65
C ASP A 270 -23.75 5.27 -0.82
N TYR A 271 -24.72 5.06 -1.71
CA TYR A 271 -24.45 4.92 -3.15
C TYR A 271 -23.63 6.08 -3.72
N SER A 272 -23.88 7.30 -3.24
CA SER A 272 -23.16 8.48 -3.70
C SER A 272 -21.69 8.43 -3.29
N GLU A 273 -21.38 8.05 -2.06
CA GLU A 273 -20.01 7.89 -1.56
C GLU A 273 -19.27 6.77 -2.30
N ALA A 274 -19.90 5.59 -2.43
CA ALA A 274 -19.32 4.47 -3.16
C ALA A 274 -19.02 4.84 -4.63
N GLN A 275 -19.88 5.64 -5.26
CA GLN A 275 -19.69 6.13 -6.63
C GLN A 275 -18.50 7.09 -6.74
N GLU A 276 -18.33 8.00 -5.77
CA GLU A 276 -17.18 8.91 -5.72
C GLU A 276 -15.87 8.14 -5.47
N ILE A 277 -15.84 7.20 -4.51
CA ILE A 277 -14.65 6.37 -4.23
C ILE A 277 -14.26 5.56 -5.48
N ALA A 278 -15.23 4.92 -6.12
CA ALA A 278 -15.01 4.13 -7.33
C ALA A 278 -14.49 4.98 -8.50
N SER A 279 -14.97 6.22 -8.64
CA SER A 279 -14.58 7.12 -9.73
C SER A 279 -13.19 7.74 -9.50
N ALA A 280 -12.84 7.98 -8.24
CA ALA A 280 -11.55 8.57 -7.83
C ALA A 280 -10.36 7.59 -7.86
N GLY A 281 -10.58 6.32 -8.25
CA GLY A 281 -9.52 5.30 -8.32
C GLY A 281 -9.67 4.12 -7.35
N GLY A 282 -10.77 4.03 -6.59
CA GLY A 282 -11.08 2.88 -5.73
C GLY A 282 -11.52 1.64 -6.52
N GLY A 283 -10.59 1.07 -7.31
CA GLY A 283 -10.80 0.12 -8.41
C GLY A 283 -11.37 -1.27 -8.08
N ILE A 284 -12.18 -1.40 -7.03
CA ILE A 284 -12.91 -2.64 -6.70
C ILE A 284 -14.21 -2.79 -7.48
N LEU A 285 -14.84 -1.67 -7.84
CA LEU A 285 -16.15 -1.64 -8.48
C LEU A 285 -16.18 -0.55 -9.54
N HIS A 286 -16.76 -0.84 -10.71
CA HIS A 286 -16.91 0.19 -11.72
C HIS A 286 -18.10 1.13 -11.41
N PRO A 287 -17.94 2.47 -11.43
CA PRO A 287 -18.98 3.43 -11.07
C PRO A 287 -20.32 3.25 -11.80
N ARG A 288 -20.28 2.84 -13.07
CA ARG A 288 -21.48 2.59 -13.89
C ARG A 288 -22.42 1.52 -13.32
N SER A 289 -21.89 0.57 -12.54
CA SER A 289 -22.69 -0.50 -11.93
C SER A 289 -23.52 -0.03 -10.73
N ILE A 290 -23.19 1.12 -10.13
CA ILE A 290 -23.88 1.64 -8.94
C ILE A 290 -25.21 2.30 -9.33
N SER A 291 -25.27 2.96 -10.50
CA SER A 291 -26.44 3.74 -10.94
C SER A 291 -27.74 2.91 -11.05
N PRO A 292 -27.76 1.71 -11.68
CA PRO A 292 -28.99 0.91 -11.79
C PRO A 292 -29.55 0.47 -10.44
N VAL A 293 -28.68 0.02 -9.54
CA VAL A 293 -29.08 -0.44 -8.20
C VAL A 293 -29.45 0.72 -7.29
N ARG A 294 -28.78 1.89 -7.41
CA ARG A 294 -29.17 3.12 -6.71
C ARG A 294 -30.57 3.59 -7.10
N LYS A 295 -30.88 3.62 -8.39
CA LYS A 295 -32.22 4.00 -8.89
C LYS A 295 -33.31 3.03 -8.43
N SER A 296 -32.98 1.74 -8.35
CA SER A 296 -33.90 0.69 -7.91
C SER A 296 -33.94 0.52 -6.38
N GLY A 297 -33.07 1.21 -5.63
CA GLY A 297 -32.89 1.04 -4.18
C GLY A 297 -32.35 -0.33 -3.74
N ILE A 298 -31.78 -1.13 -4.65
CA ILE A 298 -31.33 -2.50 -4.37
C ILE A 298 -29.98 -2.44 -3.63
N PRO A 299 -29.84 -3.03 -2.42
CA PRO A 299 -28.57 -3.02 -1.70
C PRO A 299 -27.51 -3.86 -2.43
N LEU A 300 -26.29 -3.34 -2.45
CA LEU A 300 -25.13 -3.94 -3.08
C LEU A 300 -24.13 -4.40 -2.02
N PHE A 301 -23.66 -5.64 -2.10
CA PHE A 301 -22.70 -6.22 -1.18
C PHE A 301 -21.39 -6.54 -1.92
N LEU A 302 -20.28 -6.04 -1.40
CA LEU A 302 -18.93 -6.39 -1.86
C LEU A 302 -18.35 -7.41 -0.88
N ARG A 303 -17.76 -8.49 -1.43
CA ARG A 303 -17.22 -9.63 -0.67
C ARG A 303 -15.97 -10.22 -1.33
N CYS A 304 -15.19 -10.99 -0.57
CA CYS A 304 -13.99 -11.67 -1.06
C CYS A 304 -14.26 -13.15 -1.36
N THR A 305 -14.03 -13.61 -2.59
CA THR A 305 -14.22 -15.02 -2.97
C THR A 305 -13.21 -15.94 -2.30
N GLY A 306 -12.01 -15.44 -1.97
CA GLY A 306 -10.97 -16.24 -1.32
C GLY A 306 -11.12 -16.40 0.18
N HIS A 307 -11.90 -15.52 0.79
CA HIS A 307 -12.08 -15.42 2.23
C HIS A 307 -13.54 -15.09 2.50
N VAL A 308 -14.40 -16.09 2.33
CA VAL A 308 -15.86 -15.97 2.49
C VAL A 308 -16.22 -15.59 3.93
N GLU A 309 -15.35 -15.91 4.89
CA GLU A 309 -15.48 -15.56 6.30
C GLU A 309 -15.21 -14.09 6.61
N TRP A 310 -14.59 -13.34 5.69
CA TRP A 310 -14.37 -11.91 5.92
C TRP A 310 -15.67 -11.13 5.73
N GLY A 311 -15.93 -10.21 6.67
CA GLY A 311 -16.90 -9.14 6.44
C GLY A 311 -16.48 -8.32 5.21
N GLY A 312 -17.42 -7.55 4.66
CA GLY A 312 -17.17 -6.73 3.48
C GLY A 312 -17.90 -5.39 3.53
N THR A 313 -18.02 -4.73 2.38
CA THR A 313 -18.73 -3.44 2.28
C THR A 313 -20.15 -3.63 1.78
N THR A 314 -21.10 -3.00 2.46
CA THR A 314 -22.50 -2.89 2.01
C THR A 314 -22.76 -1.46 1.53
N VAL A 315 -23.32 -1.33 0.33
CA VAL A 315 -23.72 -0.07 -0.28
C VAL A 315 -25.24 -0.02 -0.36
N HIS A 316 -25.85 0.92 0.36
CA HIS A 316 -27.30 1.09 0.42
C HIS A 316 -27.66 2.56 0.70
N HIS A 317 -28.94 2.92 0.69
CA HIS A 317 -29.33 4.25 1.11
C HIS A 317 -29.27 4.36 2.64
N SER A 318 -28.38 5.19 3.17
CA SER A 318 -28.28 5.41 4.62
C SER A 318 -29.31 6.45 5.08
N LYS A 319 -30.17 6.08 6.03
CA LYS A 319 -31.12 7.01 6.69
C LYS A 319 -30.47 7.83 7.81
N ARG A 320 -29.19 7.57 8.14
CA ARG A 320 -28.47 8.26 9.20
C ARG A 320 -27.91 9.57 8.66
N GLU A 321 -28.15 10.67 9.36
CA GLU A 321 -27.36 11.88 9.17
C GLU A 321 -25.94 11.59 9.68
N ASP A 322 -25.08 11.07 8.81
CA ASP A 322 -23.68 10.88 9.13
C ASP A 322 -23.06 12.24 9.46
N SER A 323 -22.27 12.28 10.55
CA SER A 323 -21.46 13.45 10.87
C SER A 323 -20.50 13.76 9.72
N PRO A 324 -20.18 15.03 9.46
CA PRO A 324 -19.17 15.37 8.48
C PRO A 324 -17.86 14.61 8.72
N GLN A 325 -17.43 13.84 7.72
CA GLN A 325 -16.22 13.03 7.84
C GLN A 325 -15.70 12.67 6.45
N VAL A 326 -14.37 12.59 6.32
CA VAL A 326 -13.73 11.87 5.22
C VAL A 326 -13.87 10.38 5.50
N LYS A 327 -14.20 9.57 4.49
CA LYS A 327 -14.26 8.10 4.61
C LYS A 327 -13.11 7.41 3.87
N ALA A 328 -12.65 8.01 2.76
CA ALA A 328 -11.58 7.43 1.96
C ALA A 328 -10.67 8.48 1.34
N VAL A 329 -9.43 8.07 1.05
CA VAL A 329 -8.46 8.79 0.25
C VAL A 329 -8.08 7.90 -0.92
N SER A 330 -8.34 8.37 -2.13
CA SER A 330 -8.03 7.65 -3.36
C SER A 330 -6.93 8.36 -4.14
N GLN A 331 -6.11 7.58 -4.84
CA GLN A 331 -5.09 8.08 -5.74
C GLN A 331 -5.39 7.62 -7.17
N ARG A 332 -5.21 8.52 -8.13
CA ARG A 332 -5.26 8.20 -9.57
C ARG A 332 -4.10 8.85 -10.31
N SER A 333 -3.23 8.03 -10.88
CA SER A 333 -2.01 8.44 -11.58
C SER A 333 -2.17 8.38 -13.11
N GLY A 334 -1.25 9.02 -13.83
CA GLY A 334 -1.26 9.06 -15.31
C GLY A 334 -2.14 10.16 -15.89
N LEU A 335 -2.41 11.21 -15.10
CA LEU A 335 -3.17 12.37 -15.56
C LEU A 335 -2.27 13.32 -16.35
N THR A 336 -2.85 13.95 -17.35
CA THR A 336 -2.25 15.09 -18.04
C THR A 336 -3.14 16.31 -17.85
N LEU A 337 -2.57 17.41 -17.37
CA LEU A 337 -3.28 18.68 -17.22
C LEU A 337 -3.03 19.56 -18.43
N ILE A 338 -4.09 20.21 -18.91
CA ILE A 338 -4.03 21.27 -19.92
C ILE A 338 -4.53 22.54 -19.26
N SER A 339 -3.63 23.50 -19.06
CA SER A 339 -3.94 24.84 -18.57
C SER A 339 -4.11 25.78 -19.75
N MET A 340 -5.23 26.49 -19.81
CA MET A 340 -5.62 27.37 -20.91
C MET A 340 -5.80 28.78 -20.36
N GLU A 341 -4.94 29.71 -20.76
CA GLU A 341 -4.93 31.10 -20.30
C GLU A 341 -5.38 32.03 -21.43
N SER A 342 -6.39 32.86 -21.17
CA SER A 342 -6.86 33.89 -22.10
C SER A 342 -7.38 35.11 -21.35
N MET A 343 -6.94 36.30 -21.79
CA MET A 343 -7.36 37.59 -21.22
C MET A 343 -8.79 37.97 -21.62
N ASP A 344 -9.32 37.38 -22.71
CA ASP A 344 -10.62 37.72 -23.28
C ASP A 344 -11.77 36.82 -22.77
N MET A 345 -11.46 35.82 -21.93
CA MET A 345 -12.45 34.86 -21.39
C MET A 345 -13.60 35.52 -20.62
N TRP A 346 -13.33 36.62 -19.90
CA TRP A 346 -14.31 37.29 -19.05
C TRP A 346 -15.52 37.83 -19.86
N HIS A 347 -15.32 38.22 -21.12
CA HIS A 347 -16.37 38.86 -21.94
C HIS A 347 -16.77 38.08 -23.20
N GLN A 348 -16.08 36.98 -23.50
CA GLN A 348 -16.36 36.17 -24.68
C GLN A 348 -17.41 35.08 -24.36
N VAL A 349 -18.64 35.32 -24.78
CA VAL A 349 -19.71 34.32 -24.71
C VAL A 349 -19.32 33.09 -25.54
N GLY A 350 -19.26 31.92 -24.91
CA GLY A 350 -19.08 30.64 -25.61
C GLY A 350 -17.65 30.08 -25.62
N PHE A 351 -16.66 30.74 -25.04
CA PHE A 351 -15.27 30.23 -25.00
C PHE A 351 -15.17 28.79 -24.45
N LEU A 352 -15.78 28.53 -23.28
CA LEU A 352 -15.82 27.18 -22.71
C LEU A 352 -16.55 26.18 -23.62
N ALA A 353 -17.61 26.60 -24.30
CA ALA A 353 -18.35 25.74 -25.21
C ALA A 353 -17.50 25.35 -26.43
N GLU A 354 -16.70 26.27 -26.95
CA GLU A 354 -15.75 26.03 -28.04
C GLU A 354 -14.65 25.06 -27.61
N VAL A 355 -14.00 25.33 -26.47
CA VAL A 355 -12.98 24.46 -25.85
C VAL A 355 -13.50 23.04 -25.63
N PHE A 356 -14.66 22.87 -24.97
CA PHE A 356 -15.23 21.53 -24.75
C PHE A 356 -15.72 20.86 -26.04
N SER A 357 -16.08 21.63 -27.06
CA SER A 357 -16.40 21.07 -28.38
C SER A 357 -15.16 20.48 -29.05
N LEU A 358 -13.96 21.08 -28.88
CA LEU A 358 -12.71 20.51 -29.39
C LEU A 358 -12.40 19.16 -28.74
N PHE A 359 -12.47 19.08 -27.41
CA PHE A 359 -12.29 17.81 -26.69
C PHE A 359 -13.28 16.74 -27.17
N ARG A 360 -14.55 17.11 -27.39
CA ARG A 360 -15.57 16.20 -27.93
C ARG A 360 -15.25 15.72 -29.35
N THR A 361 -14.85 16.61 -30.25
CA THR A 361 -14.53 16.28 -31.65
C THR A 361 -13.40 15.25 -31.71
N HIS A 362 -12.40 15.40 -30.85
CA HIS A 362 -11.24 14.52 -30.74
C HIS A 362 -11.43 13.32 -29.81
N GLY A 363 -12.65 13.14 -29.27
CA GLY A 363 -12.99 11.99 -28.42
C GLY A 363 -12.26 11.96 -27.06
N LEU A 364 -11.75 13.09 -26.58
CA LEU A 364 -11.08 13.21 -25.28
C LEU A 364 -12.11 13.49 -24.17
N SER A 365 -12.11 12.64 -23.14
CA SER A 365 -12.93 12.84 -21.94
C SER A 365 -12.18 13.72 -20.94
N VAL A 366 -12.80 14.84 -20.57
CA VAL A 366 -12.33 15.69 -19.46
C VAL A 366 -12.88 15.15 -18.14
N ASP A 367 -12.04 15.13 -17.12
CA ASP A 367 -12.38 14.57 -15.80
C ASP A 367 -12.50 15.66 -14.72
N LEU A 368 -11.39 16.33 -14.40
CA LEU A 368 -11.33 17.42 -13.44
C LEU A 368 -11.27 18.75 -14.18
N ILE A 369 -11.96 19.75 -13.64
CA ILE A 369 -11.98 21.13 -14.16
C ILE A 369 -11.75 22.07 -12.99
N SER A 370 -10.87 23.06 -13.19
CA SER A 370 -10.69 24.21 -12.32
C SER A 370 -10.66 25.49 -13.17
N THR A 371 -11.36 26.53 -12.73
CA THR A 371 -11.52 27.78 -13.47
C THR A 371 -11.19 28.99 -12.60
N SER A 372 -10.53 29.99 -13.17
CA SER A 372 -10.42 31.35 -12.67
C SER A 372 -11.01 32.33 -13.70
N GLU A 373 -10.89 33.63 -13.45
CA GLU A 373 -11.37 34.68 -14.38
C GLU A 373 -10.68 34.64 -15.75
N SER A 374 -9.43 34.16 -15.81
CA SER A 374 -8.59 34.17 -17.02
C SER A 374 -7.86 32.85 -17.31
N ASN A 375 -8.06 31.81 -16.50
CA ASN A 375 -7.45 30.50 -16.69
C ASN A 375 -8.46 29.35 -16.50
N VAL A 376 -8.41 28.35 -17.37
CA VAL A 376 -9.14 27.09 -17.23
C VAL A 376 -8.14 25.95 -17.29
N THR A 377 -8.07 25.14 -16.23
CA THR A 377 -7.24 23.94 -16.20
C THR A 377 -8.13 22.71 -16.20
N VAL A 378 -7.87 21.80 -17.14
CA VAL A 378 -8.61 20.53 -17.28
C VAL A 378 -7.67 19.34 -17.18
N SER A 379 -8.16 18.21 -16.66
CA SER A 379 -7.40 16.96 -16.64
C SER A 379 -7.93 15.96 -17.67
N ILE A 380 -7.01 15.24 -18.30
CA ILE A 380 -7.28 14.15 -19.23
C ILE A 380 -6.65 12.87 -18.67
N ASP A 381 -7.41 11.78 -18.69
CA ASP A 381 -6.94 10.46 -18.30
C ASP A 381 -6.50 9.65 -19.53
N LYS A 382 -5.20 9.39 -19.64
CA LYS A 382 -4.61 8.58 -20.72
C LYS A 382 -4.97 7.09 -20.62
N ASN A 383 -5.38 6.61 -19.44
CA ASN A 383 -5.61 5.18 -19.20
C ASN A 383 -6.95 4.66 -19.74
N ASN A 384 -7.82 5.52 -20.28
CA ASN A 384 -9.13 5.13 -20.80
C ASN A 384 -9.11 4.41 -22.16
N GLY A 385 -7.93 4.11 -22.72
CA GLY A 385 -7.72 3.09 -23.76
C GLY A 385 -8.44 3.31 -25.09
N LEU A 386 -8.99 4.50 -25.32
CA LEU A 386 -9.74 4.87 -26.54
C LEU A 386 -9.06 6.00 -27.31
N VAL A 387 -7.93 6.51 -26.82
CA VAL A 387 -7.28 7.70 -27.34
C VAL A 387 -6.04 7.28 -28.12
N GLU A 388 -6.01 7.59 -29.41
CA GLU A 388 -4.77 7.56 -30.20
C GLU A 388 -3.81 8.62 -29.64
N SER A 389 -2.54 8.27 -29.47
CA SER A 389 -1.52 9.16 -28.89
C SER A 389 -1.43 10.54 -29.60
N SER A 390 -1.86 10.63 -30.85
CA SER A 390 -1.92 11.85 -31.67
C SER A 390 -3.07 12.81 -31.32
N ALA A 391 -4.18 12.33 -30.77
CA ALA A 391 -5.37 13.16 -30.54
C ALA A 391 -5.15 14.28 -29.51
N LEU A 392 -4.27 14.04 -28.53
CA LEU A 392 -3.89 15.06 -27.55
C LEU A 392 -3.11 16.21 -28.20
N ASP A 393 -2.13 15.87 -29.05
CA ASP A 393 -1.30 16.86 -29.74
C ASP A 393 -2.13 17.70 -30.71
N ASP A 394 -3.11 17.10 -31.37
CA ASP A 394 -4.01 17.79 -32.28
C ASP A 394 -4.94 18.76 -31.53
N VAL A 395 -5.50 18.34 -30.39
CA VAL A 395 -6.30 19.23 -29.52
C VAL A 395 -5.47 20.40 -28.99
N VAL A 396 -4.23 20.16 -28.57
CA VAL A 396 -3.34 21.22 -28.07
C VAL A 396 -3.07 22.26 -29.17
N LYS A 397 -2.75 21.82 -30.40
CA LYS A 397 -2.53 22.73 -31.54
C LYS A 397 -3.76 23.57 -31.88
N GLU A 398 -4.96 23.00 -31.78
CA GLU A 398 -6.20 23.75 -32.02
C GLU A 398 -6.50 24.73 -30.86
N LEU A 399 -6.25 24.34 -29.61
CA LEU A 399 -6.40 25.21 -28.45
C LEU A 399 -5.41 26.38 -28.46
N GLU A 400 -4.18 26.18 -28.95
CA GLU A 400 -3.15 27.22 -29.11
C GLU A 400 -3.57 28.34 -30.08
N GLN A 401 -4.57 28.09 -30.97
CA GLN A 401 -5.13 29.11 -31.84
C GLN A 401 -6.12 30.03 -31.10
N LEU A 402 -6.67 29.57 -29.97
CA LEU A 402 -7.71 30.26 -29.20
C LEU A 402 -7.16 30.91 -27.93
N CYS A 403 -6.13 30.31 -27.32
CA CYS A 403 -5.57 30.72 -26.03
C CYS A 403 -4.12 30.26 -25.86
N LYS A 404 -3.45 30.73 -24.81
CA LYS A 404 -2.15 30.19 -24.42
C LYS A 404 -2.35 28.86 -23.69
N VAL A 405 -1.65 27.82 -24.13
CA VAL A 405 -1.78 26.46 -23.58
C VAL A 405 -0.49 26.03 -22.90
N ASP A 406 -0.59 25.52 -21.67
CA ASP A 406 0.50 24.87 -20.95
C ASP A 406 0.09 23.42 -20.61
N VAL A 407 0.90 22.44 -21.02
CA VAL A 407 0.64 21.01 -20.79
C VAL A 407 1.54 20.49 -19.68
N ILE A 408 0.95 19.90 -18.65
CA ILE A 408 1.66 19.31 -17.50
C ILE A 408 1.40 17.81 -17.52
N GLN A 409 2.45 17.03 -17.76
CA GLN A 409 2.39 15.56 -17.86
C GLN A 409 2.72 14.90 -16.51
N GLU A 410 2.55 13.58 -16.44
CA GLU A 410 2.90 12.77 -15.25
C GLU A 410 2.29 13.30 -13.94
N CYS A 411 1.02 13.69 -13.98
CA CYS A 411 0.31 14.16 -12.80
C CYS A 411 -0.42 13.01 -12.09
N THR A 412 -0.65 13.19 -10.80
CA THR A 412 -1.46 12.29 -9.97
C THR A 412 -2.50 13.11 -9.21
N ALA A 413 -3.76 12.67 -9.28
CA ALA A 413 -4.84 13.18 -8.44
C ALA A 413 -4.90 12.40 -7.14
N ILE A 414 -5.04 13.12 -6.04
CA ILE A 414 -5.40 12.58 -4.73
C ILE A 414 -6.74 13.17 -4.32
N THR A 415 -7.72 12.31 -4.09
CA THR A 415 -9.09 12.69 -3.81
C THR A 415 -9.47 12.23 -2.41
N LEU A 416 -9.89 13.18 -1.59
CA LEU A 416 -10.59 12.93 -0.34
C LEU A 416 -12.06 12.70 -0.65
N VAL A 417 -12.63 11.59 -0.21
CA VAL A 417 -14.04 11.26 -0.39
C VAL A 417 -14.71 11.09 0.96
N GLY A 418 -15.87 11.72 1.14
CA GLY A 418 -16.60 11.72 2.40
C GLY A 418 -17.94 12.42 2.29
N GLN A 419 -18.50 12.82 3.43
CA GLN A 419 -19.71 13.63 3.48
C GLN A 419 -19.42 14.99 4.10
N ARG A 420 -20.02 16.03 3.50
CA ARG A 420 -19.98 17.42 3.99
C ARG A 420 -18.55 17.94 4.14
N ILE A 421 -17.68 17.66 3.17
CA ILE A 421 -16.24 17.95 3.25
C ILE A 421 -15.96 19.43 3.54
N ARG A 422 -16.77 20.36 3.01
CA ARG A 422 -16.66 21.80 3.27
C ARG A 422 -16.64 22.14 4.75
N THR A 423 -17.38 21.40 5.57
CA THR A 423 -17.48 21.67 7.00
C THR A 423 -16.22 21.26 7.76
N ILE A 424 -15.46 20.29 7.25
CA ILE A 424 -14.22 19.77 7.85
C ILE A 424 -12.95 20.33 7.20
N LEU A 425 -13.05 21.32 6.31
CA LEU A 425 -11.88 21.98 5.70
C LEU A 425 -10.88 22.50 6.74
N HIS A 426 -11.38 22.95 7.89
CA HIS A 426 -10.54 23.41 9.01
C HIS A 426 -9.72 22.28 9.65
N GLU A 427 -10.16 21.03 9.54
CA GLU A 427 -9.42 19.85 10.00
C GLU A 427 -8.34 19.43 8.99
N LEU A 428 -8.44 19.90 7.74
CA LEU A 428 -7.45 19.65 6.69
C LEU A 428 -6.28 20.65 6.73
N VAL A 429 -6.20 21.54 7.72
CA VAL A 429 -5.09 22.51 7.85
C VAL A 429 -3.72 21.84 7.92
N PRO A 430 -3.48 20.78 8.73
CA PRO A 430 -2.19 20.09 8.75
C PRO A 430 -1.84 19.41 7.42
N ILE A 431 -2.85 19.12 6.61
CA ILE A 431 -2.66 18.60 5.26
C ILE A 431 -2.18 19.73 4.35
N PHE A 432 -2.77 20.93 4.46
CA PHE A 432 -2.32 22.06 3.68
C PHE A 432 -0.87 22.46 3.96
N GLU A 433 -0.39 22.28 5.20
CA GLU A 433 1.02 22.46 5.56
C GLU A 433 1.95 21.52 4.78
N THR A 434 1.51 20.30 4.45
CA THR A 434 2.32 19.38 3.63
C THR A 434 2.50 19.84 2.19
N PHE A 435 1.71 20.81 1.71
CA PHE A 435 1.91 21.42 0.39
C PHE A 435 2.95 22.56 0.39
N GLU A 436 3.49 22.96 1.54
CA GLU A 436 4.54 23.99 1.59
C GLU A 436 5.78 23.58 0.75
N GLU A 437 6.06 22.27 0.69
CA GLU A 437 7.17 21.69 -0.07
C GLU A 437 6.77 21.23 -1.50
N HIS A 438 5.49 21.30 -1.87
CA HIS A 438 4.96 20.65 -3.09
C HIS A 438 4.02 21.55 -3.89
N LYS A 439 4.26 21.68 -5.20
CA LYS A 439 3.37 22.46 -6.08
C LYS A 439 2.08 21.70 -6.36
N VAL A 440 0.95 22.24 -5.90
CA VAL A 440 -0.40 21.79 -6.31
C VAL A 440 -0.72 22.43 -7.66
N HIS A 441 -0.91 21.61 -8.69
CA HIS A 441 -1.21 22.07 -10.05
C HIS A 441 -2.69 22.37 -10.27
N LEU A 442 -3.57 21.60 -9.64
CA LEU A 442 -5.02 21.77 -9.72
C LEU A 442 -5.65 21.39 -8.38
N LEU A 443 -6.63 22.17 -7.94
CA LEU A 443 -7.49 21.86 -6.80
C LEU A 443 -8.94 21.96 -7.25
N THR A 444 -9.74 20.93 -6.99
CA THR A 444 -11.17 20.93 -7.31
C THR A 444 -11.99 20.37 -6.17
N GLN A 445 -13.14 20.97 -5.92
CA GLN A 445 -14.02 20.64 -4.81
C GLN A 445 -15.42 20.39 -5.39
N ALA A 446 -15.97 19.20 -5.18
CA ALA A 446 -17.22 18.84 -5.83
C ALA A 446 -18.40 19.65 -5.29
N ALA A 447 -19.31 20.04 -6.19
CA ALA A 447 -20.50 20.81 -5.84
C ALA A 447 -21.45 20.05 -4.90
N ASN A 448 -21.44 18.71 -4.96
CA ASN A 448 -22.20 17.81 -4.09
C ASN A 448 -21.60 17.65 -2.68
N ASP A 449 -20.46 18.29 -2.41
CA ASP A 449 -19.75 18.26 -1.12
C ASP A 449 -19.31 16.86 -0.67
N LEU A 450 -19.07 15.95 -1.63
CA LEU A 450 -18.64 14.58 -1.39
C LEU A 450 -17.15 14.34 -1.63
N ASN A 451 -16.49 15.20 -2.41
CA ASN A 451 -15.07 15.04 -2.70
C ASN A 451 -14.29 16.37 -2.74
N LEU A 452 -12.99 16.28 -2.44
CA LEU A 452 -12.00 17.33 -2.62
C LEU A 452 -10.75 16.69 -3.23
N THR A 453 -10.33 17.17 -4.38
CA THR A 453 -9.23 16.59 -5.17
C THR A 453 -8.09 17.58 -5.35
N PHE A 454 -6.88 17.09 -5.15
CA PHE A 454 -5.62 17.80 -5.39
C PHE A 454 -4.86 17.08 -6.50
N VAL A 455 -4.28 17.83 -7.44
CA VAL A 455 -3.41 17.26 -8.47
C VAL A 455 -1.99 17.76 -8.26
N VAL A 456 -1.06 16.82 -8.13
CA VAL A 456 0.37 17.03 -7.86
C VAL A 456 1.21 16.23 -8.87
N GLY A 457 2.52 16.48 -8.92
CA GLY A 457 3.46 15.61 -9.66
C GLY A 457 3.41 14.16 -9.19
N ALA A 458 3.53 13.19 -10.10
CA ALA A 458 3.42 11.76 -9.79
C ALA A 458 4.43 11.28 -8.74
N GLU A 459 5.62 11.89 -8.69
CA GLU A 459 6.68 11.62 -7.73
C GLU A 459 6.24 11.86 -6.27
N HIS A 460 5.26 12.73 -6.04
CA HIS A 460 4.76 13.09 -4.72
C HIS A 460 3.50 12.32 -4.30
N GLY A 461 2.82 11.65 -5.23
CA GLY A 461 1.50 11.07 -5.02
C GLY A 461 1.44 10.09 -3.84
N TYR A 462 2.41 9.18 -3.75
CA TYR A 462 2.43 8.14 -2.72
C TYR A 462 2.71 8.69 -1.31
N SER A 463 3.68 9.61 -1.18
CA SER A 463 4.03 10.23 0.11
C SER A 463 2.85 11.03 0.66
N LEU A 464 2.19 11.80 -0.20
CA LEU A 464 1.04 12.58 0.18
C LEU A 464 -0.16 11.69 0.53
N LEU A 465 -0.42 10.61 -0.22
CA LEU A 465 -1.44 9.61 0.13
C LEU A 465 -1.21 9.02 1.54
N GLN A 466 0.03 8.65 1.86
CA GLN A 466 0.40 8.14 3.19
C GLN A 466 0.18 9.16 4.31
N LYS A 467 0.65 10.40 4.13
CA LYS A 467 0.48 11.48 5.11
C LYS A 467 -1.00 11.80 5.33
N LEU A 468 -1.76 11.93 4.23
CA LEU A 468 -3.21 12.18 4.24
C LEU A 468 -3.96 11.09 4.98
N HIS A 469 -3.75 9.83 4.58
CA HIS A 469 -4.40 8.69 5.22
C HIS A 469 -4.00 8.59 6.71
N GLY A 470 -2.73 8.76 7.03
CA GLY A 470 -2.24 8.74 8.42
C GLY A 470 -2.85 9.83 9.29
N HIS A 471 -3.12 11.02 8.76
CA HIS A 471 -3.78 12.10 9.49
C HIS A 471 -5.29 11.84 9.66
N LEU A 472 -5.95 11.40 8.59
CA LEU A 472 -7.40 11.17 8.57
C LEU A 472 -7.80 9.94 9.39
N VAL A 473 -6.99 8.88 9.37
CA VAL A 473 -7.25 7.65 10.16
C VAL A 473 -7.17 7.87 11.66
N ARG A 474 -6.34 8.81 12.13
CA ARG A 474 -6.29 9.16 13.57
C ARG A 474 -7.60 9.78 14.06
N ASN A 475 -8.38 10.37 13.17
CA ASN A 475 -9.68 10.97 13.48
C ASN A 475 -10.86 10.02 13.18
N PHE A 476 -10.61 8.86 12.55
CA PHE A 476 -11.64 7.84 12.33
C PHE A 476 -11.96 7.15 13.65
N LYS A 477 -12.99 7.65 14.34
CA LYS A 477 -13.59 6.98 15.49
C LYS A 477 -13.93 5.54 15.11
N GLU A 478 -13.60 4.59 15.99
CA GLU A 478 -14.18 3.25 15.91
C GLU A 478 -15.70 3.36 16.04
N GLY A 479 -16.38 2.93 14.98
CA GLY A 479 -17.82 2.97 14.82
C GLY A 479 -18.22 2.09 13.64
N MET A 480 -19.52 1.91 13.42
CA MET A 480 -20.06 0.97 12.41
C MET A 480 -19.51 1.16 10.98
N VAL A 481 -18.90 2.31 10.66
CA VAL A 481 -18.41 2.62 9.31
C VAL A 481 -17.02 2.02 9.01
N PHE A 482 -16.11 1.95 9.99
CA PHE A 482 -14.71 1.51 9.77
C PHE A 482 -14.40 0.18 10.47
N GLY A 483 -13.97 -0.79 9.68
CA GLY A 483 -13.59 -2.13 10.12
C GLY A 483 -12.10 -2.33 10.37
N ALA A 484 -11.70 -3.60 10.29
CA ALA A 484 -10.32 -4.05 10.41
C ALA A 484 -9.41 -3.44 9.32
N THR A 485 -8.13 -3.29 9.62
CA THR A 485 -7.13 -2.88 8.64
C THR A 485 -6.84 -4.01 7.66
N TRP A 486 -6.33 -3.68 6.48
CA TRP A 486 -5.85 -4.67 5.52
C TRP A 486 -4.77 -5.57 6.12
N GLU A 487 -3.84 -4.99 6.89
CA GLU A 487 -2.84 -5.74 7.66
C GLU A 487 -3.50 -6.75 8.61
N GLN A 488 -4.56 -6.38 9.32
CA GLN A 488 -5.29 -7.30 10.22
C GLN A 488 -6.02 -8.42 9.47
N LEU A 489 -6.61 -8.12 8.31
CA LEU A 489 -7.33 -9.11 7.49
C LEU A 489 -6.36 -10.12 6.84
N CYS A 490 -5.28 -9.63 6.23
CA CYS A 490 -4.26 -10.49 5.61
C CYS A 490 -3.44 -11.27 6.64
N ASN A 491 -3.24 -10.71 7.84
CA ASN A 491 -2.58 -11.39 8.95
C ASN A 491 -3.59 -12.12 9.85
N ALA A 492 -4.60 -12.76 9.25
CA ALA A 492 -5.31 -13.84 9.94
C ALA A 492 -4.25 -14.84 10.44
N PRO A 493 -4.36 -15.31 11.70
CA PRO A 493 -3.26 -15.99 12.37
C PRO A 493 -2.94 -17.29 11.62
N LYS A 494 -1.91 -17.26 10.77
CA LYS A 494 -1.10 -18.45 10.51
C LYS A 494 -0.59 -18.89 11.86
N GLU A 495 -0.64 -20.21 12.11
CA GLU A 495 -0.24 -20.85 13.37
C GLU A 495 0.79 -20.00 14.09
N THR A 496 0.33 -19.40 15.19
CA THR A 496 1.16 -18.55 16.02
C THR A 496 2.28 -19.46 16.49
N ILE A 497 3.45 -19.38 15.84
CA ILE A 497 4.70 -19.69 16.52
C ILE A 497 4.59 -18.84 17.77
N ALA A 498 4.46 -19.49 18.93
CA ALA A 498 4.23 -18.81 20.18
C ALA A 498 5.33 -17.77 20.33
N ILE A 499 5.00 -16.50 20.09
CA ILE A 499 5.96 -15.42 20.25
C ILE A 499 6.31 -15.47 21.73
N PRO A 500 7.58 -15.71 22.09
CA PRO A 500 7.97 -15.79 23.49
C PRO A 500 7.52 -14.51 24.18
N SER A 501 6.84 -14.62 25.32
CA SER A 501 6.44 -13.44 26.08
C SER A 501 7.68 -12.56 26.31
N PRO A 502 7.62 -11.25 26.01
CA PRO A 502 8.75 -10.34 26.19
C PRO A 502 9.39 -10.44 27.57
N TRP A 503 10.69 -10.17 27.69
CA TRP A 503 11.44 -10.30 28.94
C TRP A 503 10.78 -9.54 30.11
N TRP A 504 10.15 -8.40 29.83
CA TRP A 504 9.53 -7.53 30.81
C TRP A 504 8.24 -8.11 31.41
N PHE A 505 7.57 -9.07 30.75
CA PHE A 505 6.51 -9.87 31.39
C PHE A 505 7.09 -10.70 32.54
N ARG A 506 8.23 -11.36 32.30
CA ARG A 506 8.88 -12.22 33.31
C ARG A 506 9.50 -11.41 34.44
N LYS A 507 9.93 -10.17 34.17
CA LYS A 507 10.53 -9.25 35.15
C LYS A 507 9.57 -8.18 35.69
N ARG A 508 8.24 -8.34 35.52
CA ARG A 508 7.20 -7.37 35.94
C ARG A 508 7.38 -6.87 37.38
N ASP A 509 7.55 -7.77 38.35
CA ASP A 509 7.69 -7.39 39.76
C ASP A 509 8.94 -6.56 40.04
N LYS A 510 10.03 -6.81 39.31
CA LYS A 510 11.28 -6.04 39.41
C LYS A 510 11.08 -4.64 38.83
N LEU A 511 10.37 -4.53 37.70
CA LEU A 511 10.05 -3.26 37.05
C LEU A 511 9.12 -2.39 37.91
N LEU A 512 8.07 -2.97 38.51
CA LEU A 512 7.18 -2.25 39.42
C LEU A 512 7.90 -1.74 40.69
N LYS A 513 8.86 -2.51 41.22
CA LYS A 513 9.71 -2.04 42.33
C LYS A 513 10.64 -0.89 41.93
N LEU A 514 11.07 -0.82 40.68
CA LEU A 514 11.87 0.30 40.19
C LEU A 514 11.04 1.56 40.02
N SER A 515 9.79 1.44 39.57
CA SER A 515 8.89 2.60 39.47
C SER A 515 8.58 3.21 40.84
N GLU A 516 8.65 2.47 41.95
CA GLU A 516 8.55 3.07 43.29
C GLU A 516 9.67 4.08 43.61
N GLN A 517 10.83 3.98 42.94
CA GLN A 517 11.99 4.85 43.15
C GLN A 517 12.07 6.01 42.15
N TYR A 518 11.44 5.87 40.99
CA TYR A 518 11.55 6.80 39.86
C TYR A 518 10.18 7.09 39.25
N SER A 519 9.84 8.37 39.10
CA SER A 519 8.60 8.81 38.42
C SER A 519 8.55 8.36 36.95
N SER A 520 9.70 8.38 36.28
CA SER A 520 9.94 7.73 35.00
C SER A 520 11.37 7.21 34.94
N VAL A 521 11.62 6.10 34.24
CA VAL A 521 12.96 5.49 34.14
C VAL A 521 13.08 4.60 32.90
N TYR A 522 14.20 4.74 32.18
CA TYR A 522 14.62 3.77 31.17
C TYR A 522 15.23 2.56 31.87
N VAL A 523 14.72 1.37 31.57
CA VAL A 523 15.21 0.12 32.12
C VAL A 523 15.70 -0.76 30.99
N TYR A 524 16.97 -1.15 31.06
CA TYR A 524 17.64 -2.01 30.09
C TYR A 524 17.88 -3.39 30.66
N ASN A 525 17.58 -4.42 29.90
CA ASN A 525 17.78 -5.79 30.33
C ASN A 525 19.07 -6.38 29.76
N SER A 526 20.02 -6.74 30.63
CA SER A 526 21.33 -7.22 30.17
C SER A 526 21.25 -8.56 29.45
N GLU A 527 20.38 -9.48 29.89
CA GLU A 527 20.24 -10.79 29.24
C GLU A 527 19.74 -10.65 27.80
N SER A 528 18.74 -9.79 27.53
CA SER A 528 18.26 -9.54 26.15
C SER A 528 19.32 -8.91 25.24
N ILE A 529 20.21 -8.07 25.77
CA ILE A 529 21.35 -7.53 24.99
C ILE A 529 22.31 -8.67 24.64
N GLN A 530 22.64 -9.53 25.60
CA GLN A 530 23.52 -10.70 25.40
C GLN A 530 22.92 -11.67 24.37
N GLU A 531 21.64 -12.02 24.48
CA GLU A 531 20.93 -12.89 23.52
C GLU A 531 21.03 -12.36 22.09
N SER A 532 20.90 -11.04 21.89
CA SER A 532 21.02 -10.43 20.56
C SER A 532 22.46 -10.41 20.03
N LEU A 533 23.44 -10.20 20.91
CA LEU A 533 24.85 -10.27 20.56
C LEU A 533 25.24 -11.70 20.15
N GLU A 534 24.80 -12.70 20.92
CA GLU A 534 25.02 -14.12 20.62
C GLU A 534 24.40 -14.50 19.27
N ALA A 535 23.14 -14.10 19.01
CA ALA A 535 22.48 -14.38 17.73
C ALA A 535 23.23 -13.79 16.52
N LEU A 536 23.90 -12.65 16.68
CA LEU A 536 24.73 -12.05 15.63
C LEU A 536 26.08 -12.76 15.47
N GLN A 537 26.66 -13.23 16.57
CA GLN A 537 27.93 -13.95 16.58
C GLN A 537 27.81 -15.38 16.02
N GLU A 538 26.61 -15.96 16.04
CA GLU A 538 26.32 -17.25 15.41
C GLU A 538 26.26 -17.19 13.87
N LEU A 539 26.19 -15.99 13.28
CA LEU A 539 26.21 -15.79 11.83
C LEU A 539 27.60 -16.12 11.25
N LYS A 540 27.82 -17.37 10.84
CA LYS A 540 29.09 -17.87 10.28
C LYS A 540 29.59 -17.09 9.05
N ALA A 541 28.69 -16.47 8.29
CA ALA A 541 29.07 -15.63 7.16
C ALA A 541 29.69 -14.28 7.58
N VAL A 542 29.40 -13.80 8.79
CA VAL A 542 29.86 -12.52 9.33
C VAL A 542 31.18 -12.71 10.07
N ASP A 543 32.20 -11.94 9.71
CA ASP A 543 33.53 -12.01 10.33
C ASP A 543 33.67 -11.05 11.52
N SER A 544 32.92 -9.95 11.55
CA SER A 544 32.92 -9.02 12.67
C SER A 544 31.62 -8.23 12.76
N VAL A 545 31.22 -7.93 14.00
CA VAL A 545 30.04 -7.13 14.32
C VAL A 545 30.50 -5.82 14.94
N PHE A 546 30.02 -4.70 14.43
CA PHE A 546 30.25 -3.36 14.96
C PHE A 546 28.95 -2.82 15.57
N TYR A 547 28.93 -2.59 16.87
CA TYR A 547 27.79 -1.96 17.52
C TYR A 547 27.76 -0.47 17.15
N ALA A 548 26.74 -0.07 16.38
CA ALA A 548 26.48 1.32 16.06
C ALA A 548 25.99 2.07 17.31
N MET A 549 26.92 2.71 18.02
CA MET A 549 26.69 3.16 19.40
C MET A 549 25.73 4.34 19.53
N LYS A 550 25.47 5.05 18.43
CA LYS A 550 24.39 6.03 18.30
C LYS A 550 23.02 5.47 18.70
N ALA A 551 22.85 4.14 18.69
CA ALA A 551 21.64 3.49 19.20
C ALA A 551 21.47 3.67 20.72
N ASN A 552 22.53 3.47 21.50
CA ASN A 552 22.57 3.69 22.95
C ASN A 552 24.03 3.76 23.45
N SER A 553 24.40 4.87 24.09
CA SER A 553 25.77 5.17 24.55
C SER A 553 25.95 5.09 26.08
N ASN A 554 25.03 4.41 26.77
CA ASN A 554 25.10 4.16 28.21
C ASN A 554 26.36 3.36 28.58
N VAL A 555 27.06 3.78 29.66
CA VAL A 555 28.37 3.19 30.02
C VAL A 555 28.30 1.69 30.31
N GLU A 556 27.25 1.24 30.99
CA GLU A 556 27.12 -0.17 31.39
C GLU A 556 26.83 -1.05 30.18
N ILE A 557 26.05 -0.54 29.22
CA ILE A 557 25.79 -1.17 27.93
C ILE A 557 27.08 -1.27 27.08
N LEU A 558 27.89 -0.20 27.04
CA LEU A 558 29.16 -0.21 26.30
C LEU A 558 30.16 -1.21 26.91
N SER A 559 30.24 -1.31 28.24
CA SER A 559 31.04 -2.34 28.91
C SER A 559 30.54 -3.75 28.56
N LEU A 560 29.22 -3.98 28.60
CA LEU A 560 28.63 -5.27 28.26
C LEU A 560 28.94 -5.70 26.81
N ILE A 561 28.85 -4.79 25.84
CA ILE A 561 29.18 -5.05 24.43
C ILE A 561 30.68 -5.35 24.25
N HIS A 562 31.54 -4.68 25.02
CA HIS A 562 32.97 -4.96 24.97
C HIS A 562 33.31 -6.37 25.46
N ASP A 563 32.65 -6.81 26.54
CA ASP A 563 32.85 -8.11 27.17
C ASP A 563 32.47 -9.27 26.25
N THR A 564 31.55 -9.07 25.29
CA THR A 564 31.23 -10.04 24.24
C THR A 564 32.18 -10.01 23.05
N ASN A 565 33.28 -9.23 23.11
CA ASN A 565 34.23 -9.04 22.01
C ASN A 565 33.63 -8.42 20.73
N THR A 566 32.57 -7.63 20.86
CA THR A 566 31.95 -6.87 19.75
C THR A 566 32.68 -5.54 19.54
N ASN A 567 32.78 -5.07 18.29
CA ASN A 567 33.46 -3.81 17.94
C ASN A 567 32.49 -2.62 18.03
N PHE A 568 32.98 -1.39 17.82
CA PHE A 568 32.17 -0.18 17.90
C PHE A 568 32.20 0.61 16.58
N GLU A 569 31.02 0.94 16.07
CA GLU A 569 30.86 1.97 15.03
C GLU A 569 30.48 3.29 15.71
N CYS A 570 31.19 4.35 15.34
CA CYS A 570 31.04 5.70 15.88
C CYS A 570 30.87 6.70 14.73
N VAL A 571 29.94 7.64 14.86
CA VAL A 571 29.68 8.69 13.86
C VAL A 571 30.23 10.06 14.27
N SER A 572 30.77 10.20 15.48
CA SER A 572 31.36 11.47 15.95
C SER A 572 32.60 11.26 16.83
N PRO A 573 33.49 12.28 16.94
CA PRO A 573 34.59 12.25 17.91
C PRO A 573 34.13 12.09 19.37
N GLY A 574 32.94 12.58 19.71
CA GLY A 574 32.36 12.43 21.05
C GLY A 574 32.05 10.97 21.39
N GLU A 575 31.53 10.23 20.42
CA GLU A 575 31.27 8.79 20.54
C GLU A 575 32.57 8.00 20.73
N ILE A 576 33.60 8.29 19.94
CA ILE A 576 34.92 7.66 20.10
C ILE A 576 35.49 7.95 21.49
N LYS A 577 35.48 9.22 21.94
CA LYS A 577 35.94 9.59 23.28
C LYS A 577 35.20 8.82 24.37
N ARG A 578 33.88 8.67 24.25
CA ARG A 578 33.06 7.91 25.18
C ARG A 578 33.49 6.44 25.26
N VAL A 579 33.74 5.79 24.11
CA VAL A 579 34.26 4.41 24.08
C VAL A 579 35.62 4.33 24.78
N LEU A 580 36.52 5.30 24.54
CA LEU A 580 37.85 5.33 25.14
C LEU A 580 37.84 5.67 26.64
N GLU A 581 36.86 6.44 27.11
CA GLU A 581 36.67 6.71 28.54
C GLU A 581 36.20 5.45 29.28
N VAL A 582 35.26 4.70 28.69
CA VAL A 582 34.72 3.47 29.27
C VAL A 582 35.73 2.31 29.16
N ILE A 583 36.48 2.24 28.04
CA ILE A 583 37.39 1.15 27.72
C ILE A 583 38.76 1.72 27.26
N PRO A 584 39.58 2.26 28.17
CA PRO A 584 40.83 2.94 27.79
C PRO A 584 41.83 2.09 27.00
N ALA A 585 41.82 0.77 27.24
CA ALA A 585 42.72 -0.20 26.65
C ALA A 585 42.19 -0.88 25.37
N ILE A 586 41.07 -0.41 24.80
CA ILE A 586 40.52 -0.98 23.58
C ILE A 586 41.51 -0.84 22.41
N ASP A 587 41.64 -1.91 21.62
CA ASP A 587 42.34 -1.83 20.34
C ASP A 587 41.63 -0.83 19.42
N ARG A 588 42.38 0.14 18.91
CA ARG A 588 41.85 1.20 18.05
C ARG A 588 41.28 0.66 16.75
N LYS A 589 41.73 -0.51 16.30
CA LYS A 589 41.17 -1.19 15.11
C LYS A 589 39.85 -1.90 15.37
N ARG A 590 39.34 -1.90 16.62
CA ARG A 590 37.96 -2.28 16.96
C ARG A 590 36.98 -1.10 16.92
N ILE A 591 37.42 0.07 16.45
CA ILE A 591 36.59 1.26 16.31
C ILE A 591 36.55 1.67 14.83
N LEU A 592 35.34 1.75 14.28
CA LEU A 592 35.07 2.26 12.94
C LEU A 592 34.41 3.64 13.04
N PHE A 593 35.05 4.65 12.47
CA PHE A 593 34.55 6.02 12.41
C PHE A 593 33.88 6.27 11.07
N THR A 594 32.55 6.48 11.08
CA THR A 594 31.74 6.71 9.88
C THR A 594 31.10 8.11 9.91
N PRO A 595 31.89 9.18 9.73
CA PRO A 595 31.38 10.55 9.72
C PRO A 595 30.50 10.84 8.50
N ASN A 596 29.60 11.82 8.62
CA ASN A 596 28.89 12.39 7.48
C ASN A 596 28.90 13.93 7.54
N PHE A 597 29.32 14.57 6.43
CA PHE A 597 29.50 16.03 6.33
C PHE A 597 30.33 16.62 7.49
N SER A 598 31.27 15.84 8.02
CA SER A 598 32.11 16.26 9.16
C SER A 598 33.16 17.28 8.76
N HIS A 599 33.54 18.11 9.73
CA HIS A 599 34.60 19.11 9.56
C HIS A 599 35.97 18.43 9.37
N LYS A 600 36.88 19.04 8.59
CA LYS A 600 38.24 18.54 8.32
C LYS A 600 39.01 18.08 9.57
N SER A 601 38.85 18.81 10.67
CA SER A 601 39.51 18.51 11.94
C SER A 601 39.10 17.15 12.54
N GLU A 602 37.89 16.65 12.25
CA GLU A 602 37.44 15.35 12.74
C GLU A 602 38.17 14.21 12.04
N TYR A 603 38.39 14.32 10.73
CA TYR A 603 39.19 13.35 9.96
C TYR A 603 40.63 13.29 10.47
N ILE A 604 41.29 14.45 10.62
CA ILE A 604 42.65 14.54 11.15
C ILE A 604 42.72 13.87 12.53
N TRP A 605 41.81 14.25 13.43
CA TRP A 605 41.77 13.72 14.77
C TRP A 605 41.54 12.20 14.79
N ALA A 606 40.63 11.67 13.95
CA ALA A 606 40.35 10.25 13.89
C ALA A 606 41.57 9.44 13.40
N PHE A 607 42.28 9.91 12.36
CA PHE A 607 43.52 9.28 11.92
C PHE A 607 44.61 9.31 13.01
N GLU A 608 44.74 10.41 13.76
CA GLU A 608 45.65 10.50 14.91
C GLU A 608 45.31 9.50 16.03
N GLN A 609 44.02 9.17 16.21
CA GLN A 609 43.59 8.13 17.16
C GLN A 609 43.89 6.69 16.67
N GLY A 610 44.22 6.51 15.39
CA GLY A 610 44.50 5.20 14.78
C GLY A 610 43.28 4.31 14.55
N VAL A 611 42.08 4.87 14.56
CA VAL A 611 40.82 4.14 14.27
C VAL A 611 40.64 3.91 12.77
N TRP A 612 39.67 3.08 12.36
CA TRP A 612 39.26 3.02 10.96
C TRP A 612 38.44 4.26 10.60
N VAL A 613 38.64 4.83 9.41
CA VAL A 613 37.94 6.05 8.96
C VAL A 613 37.26 5.80 7.63
N THR A 614 35.97 6.08 7.58
CA THR A 614 35.14 5.98 6.37
C THR A 614 35.03 7.33 5.67
N LEU A 615 35.27 7.33 4.36
CA LEU A 615 34.99 8.43 3.46
C LEU A 615 33.55 8.30 2.93
N ASP A 616 32.68 9.26 3.26
CA ASP A 616 31.25 9.26 2.91
C ASP A 616 30.93 10.11 1.67
N ASN A 617 31.84 11.00 1.27
CA ASN A 617 31.67 11.96 0.17
C ASN A 617 33.04 12.20 -0.51
N LEU A 618 33.08 12.58 -1.79
CA LEU A 618 34.30 12.99 -2.48
C LEU A 618 34.91 14.31 -1.99
N HIS A 619 34.12 15.22 -1.41
CA HIS A 619 34.62 16.55 -1.01
C HIS A 619 35.87 16.50 -0.10
N PRO A 620 35.91 15.72 1.00
CA PRO A 620 37.09 15.65 1.86
C PRO A 620 38.37 15.23 1.14
N ILE A 621 38.31 14.23 0.27
CA ILE A 621 39.52 13.75 -0.44
C ILE A 621 39.91 14.66 -1.61
N ARG A 622 38.94 15.34 -2.22
CA ARG A 622 39.18 16.33 -3.28
C ARG A 622 39.86 17.59 -2.75
N GLU A 623 39.34 18.13 -1.64
CA GLU A 623 39.79 19.42 -1.11
C GLU A 623 40.92 19.29 -0.10
N TRP A 624 41.03 18.16 0.61
CA TRP A 624 42.03 17.92 1.66
C TRP A 624 42.85 16.64 1.43
N PRO A 625 43.41 16.42 0.22
CA PRO A 625 44.10 15.17 -0.12
C PRO A 625 45.26 14.84 0.83
N GLU A 626 45.93 15.85 1.40
CA GLU A 626 47.02 15.68 2.34
C GLU A 626 46.61 15.01 3.67
N VAL A 627 45.33 15.09 4.05
CA VAL A 627 44.81 14.41 5.25
C VAL A 627 44.73 12.90 5.03
N PHE A 628 44.48 12.48 3.78
CA PHE A 628 44.30 11.08 3.40
C PHE A 628 45.58 10.43 2.88
N ALA A 629 46.68 11.19 2.78
CA ALA A 629 47.92 10.71 2.20
C ALA A 629 48.53 9.55 2.99
N GLY A 630 48.67 8.40 2.33
CA GLY A 630 49.21 7.17 2.91
C GLY A 630 48.30 6.49 3.93
N GLN A 631 47.04 6.93 4.07
CA GLN A 631 46.07 6.37 5.00
C GLN A 631 45.32 5.18 4.39
N ASP A 632 44.97 4.22 5.24
CA ASP A 632 44.02 3.15 4.90
C ASP A 632 42.61 3.63 5.26
N ILE A 633 41.69 3.61 4.28
CA ILE A 633 40.33 4.15 4.42
C ILE A 633 39.26 3.14 4.01
N PHE A 634 38.10 3.31 4.63
CA PHE A 634 36.85 2.76 4.14
C PHE A 634 36.19 3.78 3.21
N VAL A 635 35.37 3.30 2.27
CA VAL A 635 34.55 4.17 1.42
C VAL A 635 33.11 3.72 1.52
N ARG A 636 32.21 4.66 1.83
CA ARG A 636 30.78 4.39 1.79
C ARG A 636 30.22 4.66 0.40
N ILE A 637 29.52 3.69 -0.16
CA ILE A 637 28.90 3.73 -1.48
C ILE A 637 27.39 3.89 -1.33
N ASP A 638 26.82 4.83 -2.08
CA ASP A 638 25.38 4.87 -2.34
C ASP A 638 25.06 3.93 -3.50
N THR A 639 24.32 2.85 -3.20
CA THR A 639 23.94 1.85 -4.18
C THR A 639 22.75 2.25 -5.05
N GLY A 640 22.16 3.43 -4.82
CA GLY A 640 21.03 3.97 -5.58
C GLY A 640 19.65 3.46 -5.16
N GLU A 641 19.57 2.46 -4.26
CA GLU A 641 18.32 1.89 -3.74
C GLU A 641 18.25 2.00 -2.21
N GLY A 642 17.50 2.97 -1.68
CA GLY A 642 17.18 3.07 -0.25
C GLY A 642 15.97 2.23 0.16
N ARG A 643 16.05 1.51 1.29
CA ARG A 643 14.95 0.69 1.83
C ARG A 643 14.65 1.06 3.28
N GLY A 644 13.37 1.14 3.63
CA GLY A 644 12.92 1.52 4.97
C GLY A 644 11.46 1.96 4.99
N HIS A 645 10.80 1.80 6.14
CA HIS A 645 9.37 2.10 6.33
C HIS A 645 9.03 3.60 6.29
N HIS A 646 10.03 4.50 6.32
CA HIS A 646 9.88 5.95 6.24
C HIS A 646 11.09 6.60 5.54
N GLU A 647 10.92 7.82 5.02
CA GLU A 647 11.98 8.62 4.38
C GLU A 647 13.20 8.85 5.30
N HIS A 648 12.99 9.12 6.60
CA HIS A 648 14.05 9.36 7.58
C HIS A 648 14.91 8.12 7.92
N VAL A 649 14.53 6.93 7.45
CA VAL A 649 15.28 5.68 7.68
C VAL A 649 15.77 5.04 6.38
N ARG A 650 15.63 5.71 5.24
CA ARG A 650 16.23 5.33 3.95
C ARG A 650 17.55 6.08 3.78
N THR A 651 18.66 5.36 3.60
CA THR A 651 20.02 5.95 3.58
C THR A 651 20.77 5.72 2.27
N ALA A 652 20.06 5.38 1.19
CA ALA A 652 20.57 5.23 -0.18
C ALA A 652 19.54 5.76 -1.20
N GLY A 653 19.97 6.09 -2.42
CA GLY A 653 19.15 6.67 -3.50
C GLY A 653 19.32 8.18 -3.69
N SER A 654 18.78 8.74 -4.78
CA SER A 654 19.02 10.13 -5.24
C SER A 654 18.62 11.25 -4.26
N LEU A 655 17.85 10.94 -3.22
CA LEU A 655 17.45 11.85 -2.14
C LEU A 655 18.24 11.60 -0.84
N SER A 656 19.15 10.63 -0.83
CA SER A 656 20.04 10.33 0.30
C SER A 656 21.23 11.27 0.31
N LYS A 657 21.58 11.77 1.49
CA LYS A 657 22.81 12.57 1.71
C LYS A 657 24.04 11.72 2.03
N PHE A 658 23.94 10.40 1.94
CA PHE A 658 24.93 9.47 2.47
C PHE A 658 25.60 8.68 1.36
N GLY A 659 26.93 8.55 1.43
CA GLY A 659 27.70 7.71 0.55
C GLY A 659 27.97 8.34 -0.83
N ILE A 660 29.01 7.84 -1.49
CA ILE A 660 29.44 8.26 -2.82
C ILE A 660 28.61 7.49 -3.86
N PRO A 661 27.91 8.18 -4.78
CA PRO A 661 27.07 7.52 -5.77
C PRO A 661 27.90 6.72 -6.78
N LEU A 662 27.33 5.64 -7.29
CA LEU A 662 28.01 4.75 -8.24
C LEU A 662 28.57 5.44 -9.49
N PHE A 663 27.95 6.54 -9.95
CA PHE A 663 28.44 7.28 -11.12
C PHE A 663 29.69 8.14 -10.83
N GLU A 664 30.06 8.34 -9.57
CA GLU A 664 31.24 9.08 -9.12
C GLU A 664 32.47 8.17 -8.87
N LEU A 665 32.34 6.85 -9.08
CA LEU A 665 33.40 5.89 -8.80
C LEU A 665 34.69 6.13 -9.60
N ASP A 666 34.57 6.54 -10.87
CA ASP A 666 35.76 6.86 -11.68
C ASP A 666 36.55 8.03 -11.07
N GLU A 667 35.86 9.08 -10.62
CA GLU A 667 36.50 10.20 -9.95
C GLU A 667 37.12 9.78 -8.60
N LEU A 668 36.42 8.93 -7.84
CA LEU A 668 36.92 8.38 -6.59
C LEU A 668 38.26 7.65 -6.78
N THR A 669 38.38 6.80 -7.81
CA THR A 669 39.64 6.07 -8.07
C THR A 669 40.79 7.02 -8.40
N VAL A 670 40.53 8.08 -9.15
CA VAL A 670 41.53 9.10 -9.49
C VAL A 670 41.96 9.86 -8.24
N LEU A 671 41.02 10.32 -7.42
CA LEU A 671 41.32 11.11 -6.22
C LEU A 671 42.05 10.29 -5.15
N THR A 672 41.62 9.05 -4.89
CA THR A 672 42.29 8.15 -3.94
C THR A 672 43.72 7.83 -4.37
N SER A 673 43.92 7.52 -5.66
CA SER A 673 45.25 7.30 -6.23
C SER A 673 46.14 8.54 -6.15
N ALA A 674 45.61 9.72 -6.49
CA ALA A 674 46.35 10.99 -6.44
C ALA A 674 46.75 11.39 -5.00
N ALA A 675 45.87 11.15 -4.02
CA ALA A 675 46.17 11.36 -2.61
C ALA A 675 47.15 10.30 -2.05
N GLY A 676 47.26 9.13 -2.68
CA GLY A 676 48.00 7.99 -2.14
C GLY A 676 47.25 7.31 -0.98
N ALA A 677 45.92 7.45 -0.93
CA ALA A 677 45.04 6.78 0.02
C ALA A 677 44.72 5.36 -0.46
N LYS A 678 44.67 4.41 0.47
CA LYS A 678 44.39 2.99 0.18
C LYS A 678 42.97 2.65 0.60
N VAL A 679 42.12 2.27 -0.35
CA VAL A 679 40.77 1.80 -0.06
C VAL A 679 40.84 0.34 0.38
N VAL A 680 40.74 0.11 1.69
CA VAL A 680 40.81 -1.22 2.31
C VAL A 680 39.44 -1.80 2.61
N GLY A 681 38.39 -0.99 2.61
CA GLY A 681 37.03 -1.44 2.88
C GLY A 681 35.97 -0.69 2.09
N LEU A 682 34.91 -1.40 1.72
CA LEU A 682 33.73 -0.83 1.08
C LEU A 682 32.53 -0.99 2.01
N HIS A 683 31.81 0.10 2.24
CA HIS A 683 30.65 0.17 3.11
C HIS A 683 29.41 0.54 2.31
N ALA A 684 28.27 -0.09 2.58
CA ALA A 684 26.97 0.43 2.18
C ALA A 684 25.94 0.22 3.27
N HIS A 685 25.01 1.16 3.41
CA HIS A 685 23.91 1.09 4.37
C HIS A 685 22.62 1.53 3.68
N THR A 686 21.68 0.60 3.51
CA THR A 686 20.46 0.82 2.73
C THR A 686 19.28 1.33 3.55
N GLY A 687 19.31 1.21 4.88
CA GLY A 687 18.38 1.85 5.81
C GLY A 687 18.21 1.13 7.15
N SER A 688 17.16 1.47 7.91
CA SER A 688 16.88 0.92 9.26
C SER A 688 15.52 0.25 9.39
N GLY A 689 15.43 -0.78 10.23
CA GLY A 689 14.18 -1.50 10.51
C GLY A 689 13.84 -2.57 9.48
N VAL A 690 14.82 -3.08 8.74
CA VAL A 690 14.62 -4.05 7.66
C VAL A 690 14.45 -5.45 8.22
N LEU A 691 13.38 -6.14 7.83
CA LEU A 691 13.10 -7.53 8.25
C LEU A 691 13.30 -8.57 7.14
N ASN A 692 13.70 -8.15 5.93
CA ASN A 692 13.93 -9.05 4.80
C ASN A 692 15.45 -9.32 4.62
N PRO A 693 15.91 -10.56 4.86
CA PRO A 693 17.31 -10.97 4.67
C PRO A 693 17.92 -10.67 3.30
N GLU A 694 17.12 -10.70 2.23
CA GLU A 694 17.59 -10.49 0.85
C GLU A 694 18.20 -9.09 0.64
N ASN A 695 17.89 -8.14 1.53
CA ASN A 695 18.50 -6.82 1.52
C ASN A 695 20.03 -6.88 1.61
N TRP A 696 20.58 -7.62 2.58
CA TRP A 696 22.02 -7.69 2.80
C TRP A 696 22.74 -8.49 1.73
N LYS A 697 22.07 -9.50 1.13
CA LYS A 697 22.58 -10.17 -0.06
C LYS A 697 22.73 -9.19 -1.22
N ASN A 698 21.69 -8.44 -1.55
CA ASN A 698 21.75 -7.46 -2.65
C ASN A 698 22.84 -6.40 -2.42
N THR A 699 22.92 -5.84 -1.21
CA THR A 699 23.95 -4.86 -0.84
C THR A 699 25.35 -5.47 -0.94
N GLY A 700 25.57 -6.65 -0.36
CA GLY A 700 26.87 -7.34 -0.43
C GLY A 700 27.27 -7.68 -1.87
N MET A 701 26.32 -8.11 -2.71
CA MET A 701 26.54 -8.40 -4.13
C MET A 701 26.91 -7.14 -4.93
N GLN A 702 26.30 -5.99 -4.61
CA GLN A 702 26.66 -4.72 -5.25
C GLN A 702 28.06 -4.28 -4.84
N LEU A 703 28.41 -4.35 -3.56
CA LEU A 703 29.76 -4.04 -3.08
C LEU A 703 30.81 -4.99 -3.66
N ALA A 704 30.51 -6.29 -3.76
CA ALA A 704 31.42 -7.29 -4.31
C ALA A 704 31.80 -7.00 -5.77
N ARG A 705 30.91 -6.41 -6.56
CA ARG A 705 31.20 -5.98 -7.95
C ARG A 705 32.21 -4.84 -8.03
N LEU A 706 32.40 -4.08 -6.96
CA LEU A 706 33.31 -2.93 -6.92
C LEU A 706 34.73 -3.32 -6.49
N ILE A 707 34.94 -4.56 -6.02
CA ILE A 707 36.26 -5.04 -5.57
C ILE A 707 37.30 -4.93 -6.70
N GLU A 708 36.91 -5.17 -7.95
CA GLU A 708 37.85 -5.06 -9.09
C GLU A 708 38.41 -3.64 -9.27
N ALA A 709 37.64 -2.61 -8.92
CA ALA A 709 38.09 -1.22 -8.97
C ALA A 709 39.02 -0.85 -7.80
N PHE A 710 38.96 -1.61 -6.70
CA PHE A 710 39.72 -1.36 -5.47
C PHE A 710 40.43 -2.64 -4.99
N PRO A 711 41.57 -3.01 -5.60
CA PRO A 711 42.21 -4.32 -5.37
C PRO A 711 42.79 -4.53 -3.97
N GLN A 712 42.82 -3.49 -3.13
CA GLN A 712 43.28 -3.53 -1.74
C GLN A 712 42.14 -3.78 -0.75
N VAL A 713 40.90 -3.92 -1.23
CA VAL A 713 39.74 -4.17 -0.37
C VAL A 713 39.86 -5.53 0.30
N GLU A 714 39.86 -5.51 1.63
CA GLU A 714 39.85 -6.67 2.51
C GLU A 714 38.52 -6.81 3.25
N TYR A 715 37.72 -5.74 3.32
CA TYR A 715 36.51 -5.66 4.14
C TYR A 715 35.30 -5.21 3.32
N LEU A 716 34.19 -5.94 3.44
CA LEU A 716 32.87 -5.51 2.98
C LEU A 716 31.98 -5.27 4.19
N ASP A 717 31.70 -4.01 4.46
CA ASP A 717 30.71 -3.62 5.46
C ASP A 717 29.34 -3.48 4.77
N VAL A 718 28.45 -4.43 5.02
CA VAL A 718 27.08 -4.39 4.46
C VAL A 718 26.12 -3.58 5.33
N GLY A 719 26.67 -2.85 6.30
CA GLY A 719 25.98 -1.91 7.16
C GLY A 719 25.09 -2.57 8.20
N GLY A 720 24.34 -1.73 8.92
CA GLY A 720 23.37 -2.16 9.91
C GLY A 720 21.97 -2.35 9.37
N GLY A 721 21.00 -1.93 10.19
CA GLY A 721 19.60 -1.79 9.76
C GLY A 721 18.68 -2.96 10.08
N LEU A 722 19.22 -3.99 10.72
CA LEU A 722 18.46 -5.17 11.15
C LEU A 722 17.27 -4.72 12.02
N GLY A 723 16.08 -5.12 11.59
CA GLY A 723 14.82 -4.77 12.24
C GLY A 723 14.52 -5.65 13.45
N ILE A 724 13.73 -5.10 14.35
CA ILE A 724 13.10 -5.82 15.47
C ILE A 724 11.58 -5.71 15.32
N PRO A 725 10.80 -6.68 15.82
CA PRO A 725 9.34 -6.55 15.90
C PRO A 725 8.95 -5.29 16.70
N GLU A 726 8.22 -4.38 16.06
CA GLU A 726 7.67 -3.18 16.71
C GLU A 726 6.24 -3.41 17.21
N LYS A 727 5.51 -4.34 16.60
CA LYS A 727 4.13 -4.71 16.93
C LYS A 727 4.04 -6.17 17.38
N PRO A 728 3.07 -6.55 18.24
CA PRO A 728 2.92 -7.91 18.75
C PRO A 728 2.81 -9.02 17.70
N ASN A 729 2.31 -8.73 16.49
CA ASN A 729 2.10 -9.73 15.43
C ASN A 729 3.15 -9.65 14.31
N GLN A 730 4.18 -8.84 14.47
CA GLN A 730 5.23 -8.69 13.46
C GLN A 730 6.25 -9.82 13.59
N GLN A 731 6.57 -10.48 12.48
CA GLN A 731 7.58 -11.55 12.47
C GLN A 731 8.98 -10.97 12.68
N PRO A 732 9.83 -11.60 13.52
CA PRO A 732 11.23 -11.20 13.65
C PRO A 732 12.01 -11.48 12.37
N LEU A 733 13.19 -10.83 12.25
CA LEU A 733 14.14 -11.13 11.19
C LEU A 733 14.62 -12.59 11.32
N ASP A 734 14.53 -13.33 10.23
CA ASP A 734 15.03 -14.71 10.17
C ASP A 734 16.58 -14.69 10.08
N MET A 735 17.23 -15.00 11.20
CA MET A 735 18.69 -15.02 11.32
C MET A 735 19.34 -16.13 10.51
N ASN A 736 18.66 -17.27 10.30
CA ASN A 736 19.18 -18.35 9.47
C ASN A 736 19.18 -17.93 8.00
N ALA A 737 18.07 -17.36 7.53
CA ALA A 737 17.97 -16.82 6.19
C ALA A 737 18.95 -15.65 5.97
N LEU A 738 19.20 -14.81 6.99
CA LEU A 738 20.27 -13.79 6.93
C LEU A 738 21.66 -14.42 6.77
N ASN A 739 21.97 -15.46 7.54
CA ASN A 739 23.25 -16.15 7.41
C ASN A 739 23.43 -16.78 6.02
N GLU A 740 22.39 -17.40 5.45
CA GLU A 740 22.42 -17.95 4.09
C GLU A 740 22.64 -16.83 3.05
N ALA A 741 21.87 -15.75 3.15
CA ALA A 741 21.96 -14.59 2.29
C ALA A 741 23.38 -13.98 2.27
N LEU A 742 24.03 -13.86 3.43
CA LEU A 742 25.41 -13.39 3.54
C LEU A 742 26.45 -14.43 3.11
N SER A 743 26.15 -15.73 3.27
CA SER A 743 27.02 -16.80 2.78
C SER A 743 27.14 -16.76 1.25
N ASP A 744 26.06 -16.44 0.55
CA ASP A 744 26.08 -16.25 -0.91
C ASP A 744 27.06 -15.14 -1.33
N VAL A 745 27.10 -14.04 -0.58
CA VAL A 745 28.06 -12.94 -0.81
C VAL A 745 29.49 -13.43 -0.60
N LYS A 746 29.74 -14.15 0.50
CA LYS A 746 31.07 -14.69 0.85
C LYS A 746 31.58 -15.70 -0.18
N ASN A 747 30.69 -16.48 -0.80
CA ASN A 747 31.05 -17.42 -1.86
C ASN A 747 31.59 -16.72 -3.13
N ILE A 748 31.15 -15.49 -3.40
CA ILE A 748 31.57 -14.71 -4.56
C ILE A 748 32.81 -13.87 -4.24
N ALA A 749 32.88 -13.32 -3.04
CA ALA A 749 34.02 -12.55 -2.54
C ALA A 749 34.79 -13.35 -1.47
N SER A 750 35.38 -14.50 -1.84
CA SER A 750 35.98 -15.42 -0.85
C SER A 750 37.18 -14.86 -0.06
N ASN A 751 37.78 -13.78 -0.54
CA ASN A 751 38.99 -13.20 0.04
C ASN A 751 38.72 -11.96 0.92
N VAL A 752 37.47 -11.53 1.07
CA VAL A 752 37.09 -10.39 1.91
C VAL A 752 36.36 -10.85 3.16
N LYS A 753 36.48 -10.05 4.22
CA LYS A 753 35.76 -10.23 5.48
C LYS A 753 34.46 -9.43 5.43
N ILE A 754 33.36 -10.03 5.87
CA ILE A 754 32.05 -9.38 5.91
C ILE A 754 31.80 -8.80 7.30
N TRP A 755 31.50 -7.51 7.35
CA TRP A 755 31.15 -6.76 8.55
C TRP A 755 29.68 -6.31 8.51
N ILE A 756 29.08 -6.19 9.69
CA ILE A 756 27.73 -5.64 9.89
C ILE A 756 27.71 -4.65 11.06
N GLU A 757 26.81 -3.67 11.00
CA GLU A 757 26.71 -2.59 12.00
C GLU A 757 25.36 -2.54 12.80
N PRO A 758 24.89 -3.63 13.42
CA PRO A 758 23.56 -3.68 14.06
C PRO A 758 23.51 -2.92 15.40
N GLY A 759 23.15 -1.63 15.39
CA GLY A 759 22.89 -0.90 16.66
C GLY A 759 21.53 -1.22 17.26
N ARG A 760 20.46 -0.86 16.54
CA ARG A 760 19.06 -0.97 17.00
C ARG A 760 18.64 -2.40 17.33
N PHE A 761 19.11 -3.38 16.57
CA PHE A 761 18.80 -4.79 16.79
C PHE A 761 19.24 -5.25 18.18
N ILE A 762 20.46 -4.87 18.59
CA ILE A 762 21.07 -5.28 19.86
C ILE A 762 20.31 -4.71 21.06
N VAL A 763 20.08 -3.40 21.08
CA VAL A 763 19.57 -2.72 22.30
C VAL A 763 18.08 -2.40 22.25
N GLY A 764 17.45 -2.39 21.07
CA GLY A 764 16.11 -1.83 20.89
C GLY A 764 15.05 -2.51 21.73
N HIS A 765 14.92 -3.84 21.63
CA HIS A 765 13.93 -4.64 22.36
C HIS A 765 14.34 -4.91 23.83
N ALA A 766 15.62 -4.72 24.15
CA ALA A 766 16.14 -4.91 25.50
C ALA A 766 15.79 -3.75 26.46
N GLY A 767 15.33 -2.60 25.93
CA GLY A 767 14.96 -1.45 26.74
C GLY A 767 13.47 -1.15 26.78
N VAL A 768 12.99 -0.73 27.94
CA VAL A 768 11.64 -0.20 28.17
C VAL A 768 11.73 1.14 28.90
N LEU A 769 10.70 1.98 28.75
CA LEU A 769 10.52 3.20 29.54
C LEU A 769 9.32 3.03 30.47
N LEU A 770 9.54 3.14 31.78
CA LEU A 770 8.49 3.15 32.78
C LEU A 770 8.07 4.60 33.07
N THR A 771 6.77 4.82 33.29
CA THR A 771 6.23 6.14 33.66
C THR A 771 4.91 6.01 34.41
N HIS A 772 4.68 6.89 35.40
CA HIS A 772 3.41 6.90 36.14
C HIS A 772 2.34 7.71 35.41
N VAL A 773 1.09 7.29 35.58
CA VAL A 773 -0.08 8.07 35.24
C VAL A 773 -0.28 9.12 36.33
N ASN A 774 -0.18 10.39 35.93
CA ASN A 774 -0.39 11.54 36.80
C ASN A 774 -1.86 11.92 36.87
N GLN A 775 -2.54 11.96 35.72
CA GLN A 775 -3.91 12.46 35.63
C GLN A 775 -4.65 11.82 34.47
N THR A 776 -5.95 11.61 34.64
CA THR A 776 -6.86 11.20 33.56
C THR A 776 -7.74 12.37 33.15
N LYS A 777 -7.97 12.56 31.85
CA LYS A 777 -8.84 13.63 31.34
C LYS A 777 -9.72 13.17 30.19
N GLY A 778 -11.02 13.40 30.29
CA GLY A 778 -11.95 13.25 29.15
C GLY A 778 -12.14 14.58 28.41
N LYS A 779 -12.18 14.53 27.08
CA LYS A 779 -12.61 15.65 26.22
C LYS A 779 -13.48 15.11 25.08
N GLY A 780 -14.80 15.15 25.29
CA GLY A 780 -15.74 14.46 24.41
C GLY A 780 -15.53 12.95 24.52
N GLU A 781 -15.29 12.29 23.38
CA GLU A 781 -15.03 10.84 23.33
C GLU A 781 -13.55 10.47 23.55
N VAL A 782 -12.64 11.46 23.56
CA VAL A 782 -11.21 11.19 23.75
C VAL A 782 -10.88 11.13 25.24
N ARG A 783 -10.23 10.04 25.66
CA ARG A 783 -9.65 9.89 26.99
C ARG A 783 -8.13 10.06 26.94
N TYR A 784 -7.60 10.91 27.80
CA TYR A 784 -6.18 11.19 27.93
C TYR A 784 -5.64 10.61 29.24
N LEU A 785 -4.47 10.02 29.17
CA LEU A 785 -3.61 9.67 30.30
C LEU A 785 -2.40 10.61 30.24
N GLY A 786 -2.32 11.56 31.16
CA GLY A 786 -1.14 12.38 31.36
C GLY A 786 -0.12 11.61 32.19
N VAL A 787 1.12 11.48 31.71
CA VAL A 787 2.19 10.72 32.37
C VAL A 787 3.42 11.57 32.66
N ASP A 788 4.37 11.04 33.42
CA ASP A 788 5.60 11.75 33.78
C ASP A 788 6.60 11.90 32.63
N ALA A 789 6.66 10.92 31.74
CA ALA A 789 7.54 10.96 30.58
C ALA A 789 6.89 11.78 29.45
N GLY A 790 7.64 12.75 28.90
CA GLY A 790 7.24 13.46 27.69
C GLY A 790 8.24 13.30 26.55
N MET A 791 8.04 14.07 25.48
CA MET A 791 8.89 14.09 24.29
C MET A 791 10.33 14.48 24.60
N ASN A 792 10.58 15.20 25.71
CA ASN A 792 11.93 15.48 26.19
C ASN A 792 12.66 14.19 26.61
N THR A 793 11.93 13.18 27.09
CA THR A 793 12.45 11.86 27.47
C THR A 793 12.47 10.91 26.28
N LEU A 794 11.36 10.81 25.53
CA LEU A 794 11.23 9.95 24.36
C LEU A 794 10.64 10.74 23.17
N ILE A 795 11.53 11.33 22.37
CA ILE A 795 11.13 12.23 21.29
C ILE A 795 10.60 11.50 20.04
N ARG A 796 10.94 10.22 19.85
CA ARG A 796 10.72 9.48 18.60
C ARG A 796 9.24 9.49 18.11
N PRO A 797 8.23 9.29 18.98
CA PRO A 797 6.83 9.40 18.56
C PRO A 797 6.46 10.79 18.04
N ALA A 798 6.99 11.85 18.65
CA ALA A 798 6.74 13.23 18.26
C ALA A 798 7.51 13.63 16.98
N LEU A 799 8.77 13.18 16.86
CA LEU A 799 9.68 13.56 15.78
C LEU A 799 9.31 12.93 14.43
N TYR A 800 9.02 11.63 14.42
CA TYR A 800 8.76 10.89 13.19
C TYR A 800 7.70 9.79 13.34
N GLY A 801 6.84 9.87 14.36
CA GLY A 801 5.70 8.97 14.50
C GLY A 801 6.05 7.53 14.89
N ALA A 802 7.19 7.31 15.55
CA ALA A 802 7.64 5.97 15.96
C ALA A 802 6.57 5.24 16.79
N TYR A 803 6.26 4.00 16.41
CA TYR A 803 5.39 3.15 17.20
C TYR A 803 6.18 2.51 18.34
N HIS A 804 5.63 2.60 19.55
CA HIS A 804 6.01 1.80 20.69
C HIS A 804 4.75 1.14 21.26
N GLU A 805 4.84 -0.14 21.60
CA GLU A 805 3.79 -0.79 22.38
C GLU A 805 3.75 -0.15 23.78
N ILE A 806 2.56 0.20 24.24
CA ILE A 806 2.33 0.78 25.56
C ILE A 806 1.36 -0.14 26.28
N VAL A 807 1.74 -0.59 27.48
CA VAL A 807 0.90 -1.43 28.33
C VAL A 807 0.77 -0.80 29.71
N ASN A 808 -0.36 -1.05 30.38
CA ASN A 808 -0.49 -0.77 31.80
C ASN A 808 0.17 -1.94 32.56
N LEU A 809 1.38 -1.71 33.08
CA LEU A 809 2.18 -2.74 33.75
C LEU A 809 1.57 -3.13 35.09
N THR A 810 0.86 -2.20 35.74
CA THR A 810 0.16 -2.44 37.01
C THR A 810 -1.01 -3.39 36.81
N ARG A 811 -1.72 -3.28 35.68
CA ARG A 811 -2.95 -4.02 35.36
C ARG A 811 -2.79 -4.95 34.14
N LEU A 812 -1.59 -5.50 33.96
CA LEU A 812 -1.19 -6.21 32.73
C LEU A 812 -2.09 -7.41 32.37
N GLU A 813 -2.68 -8.07 33.37
CA GLU A 813 -3.54 -9.25 33.19
C GLU A 813 -5.03 -8.88 33.03
N GLU A 814 -5.38 -7.62 33.22
CA GLU A 814 -6.76 -7.15 33.05
C GLU A 814 -7.09 -7.01 31.56
N LYS A 815 -8.36 -7.27 31.21
CA LYS A 815 -8.81 -7.11 29.83
C LYS A 815 -8.84 -5.63 29.46
N SER A 816 -8.27 -5.29 28.30
CA SER A 816 -8.40 -3.93 27.79
C SER A 816 -9.87 -3.57 27.55
N SER A 817 -10.29 -2.45 28.11
CA SER A 817 -11.69 -1.99 28.13
C SER A 817 -11.84 -0.55 27.66
N GLY A 818 -10.72 0.15 27.42
CA GLY A 818 -10.76 1.55 27.05
C GLY A 818 -9.66 2.03 26.11
N LEU A 819 -10.05 2.96 25.24
CA LEU A 819 -9.16 3.64 24.31
C LEU A 819 -8.62 4.92 24.96
N PHE A 820 -7.29 5.05 25.01
CA PHE A 820 -6.60 6.17 25.66
C PHE A 820 -5.51 6.78 24.77
N THR A 821 -5.36 8.10 24.84
CA THR A 821 -4.20 8.84 24.34
C THR A 821 -3.23 9.12 25.49
N ILE A 822 -1.97 8.73 25.35
CA ILE A 822 -0.91 8.93 26.34
C ILE A 822 -0.10 10.17 25.95
N VAL A 823 -0.07 11.16 26.85
CA VAL A 823 0.60 12.47 26.67
C VAL A 823 1.54 12.76 27.83
N GLY A 824 2.63 13.47 27.54
CA GLY A 824 3.57 13.91 28.57
C GLY A 824 3.23 15.28 29.17
N PRO A 825 4.12 15.81 30.03
CA PRO A 825 3.93 17.09 30.72
C PRO A 825 4.59 18.30 30.01
N ILE A 826 5.07 18.15 28.78
CA ILE A 826 5.72 19.20 27.98
C ILE A 826 4.63 20.06 27.32
N CYS A 827 4.82 21.38 27.39
CA CYS A 827 3.90 22.35 26.78
C CYS A 827 4.14 22.45 25.26
N GLU A 828 3.97 21.33 24.56
CA GLU A 828 4.05 21.24 23.10
C GLU A 828 2.94 20.33 22.59
N THR A 829 2.33 20.69 21.46
CA THR A 829 1.22 19.93 20.86
C THR A 829 1.66 18.51 20.46
N GLY A 830 2.93 18.37 20.08
CA GLY A 830 3.56 17.10 19.74
C GLY A 830 3.89 16.20 20.94
N ASP A 831 3.69 16.63 22.20
CA ASP A 831 4.05 15.84 23.37
C ASP A 831 3.10 14.66 23.63
N ARG A 832 3.27 13.64 22.80
CA ARG A 832 2.42 12.47 22.75
C ARG A 832 3.27 11.23 22.57
N LEU A 833 3.16 10.30 23.53
CA LEU A 833 3.86 9.01 23.46
C LEU A 833 3.04 7.97 22.69
N GLY A 834 1.71 8.08 22.66
CA GLY A 834 0.85 7.22 21.86
C GLY A 834 -0.59 7.72 21.76
N SER A 835 -1.22 7.56 20.60
CA SER A 835 -2.66 7.76 20.41
C SER A 835 -3.40 6.43 20.45
N ASP A 836 -4.65 6.47 20.87
CA ASP A 836 -5.63 5.40 20.67
C ASP A 836 -5.14 4.00 21.10
N ARG A 837 -4.55 3.95 22.29
CA ARG A 837 -4.06 2.72 22.91
C ARG A 837 -5.20 2.05 23.67
N MET A 838 -5.50 0.81 23.28
CA MET A 838 -6.48 -0.01 23.97
C MET A 838 -5.85 -0.60 25.25
N LEU A 839 -6.22 -0.04 26.39
CA LEU A 839 -5.70 -0.39 27.72
C LEU A 839 -6.85 -0.84 28.65
N PRO A 840 -6.57 -1.56 29.74
CA PRO A 840 -7.54 -1.70 30.82
C PRO A 840 -7.90 -0.31 31.38
N GLU A 841 -9.00 -0.21 32.13
CA GLU A 841 -9.28 1.03 32.85
C GLU A 841 -8.07 1.40 33.71
N THR A 842 -7.55 2.60 33.47
CA THR A 842 -6.26 3.07 33.97
C THR A 842 -6.49 4.32 34.80
N GLU A 843 -5.91 4.35 35.99
CA GLU A 843 -6.13 5.39 36.99
C GLU A 843 -4.82 6.09 37.36
N GLU A 844 -4.92 7.22 38.07
CA GLU A 844 -3.76 7.89 38.65
C GLU A 844 -2.96 6.94 39.54
N GLY A 845 -1.63 6.97 39.42
CA GLY A 845 -0.70 6.10 40.14
C GLY A 845 -0.40 4.77 39.43
N ASP A 846 -1.16 4.37 38.40
CA ASP A 846 -0.80 3.21 37.59
C ASP A 846 0.52 3.45 36.84
N VAL A 847 1.32 2.40 36.70
CA VAL A 847 2.58 2.41 35.96
C VAL A 847 2.35 1.94 34.53
N LEU A 848 2.67 2.78 33.56
CA LEU A 848 2.74 2.42 32.15
C LEU A 848 4.15 2.02 31.76
N LEU A 849 4.25 1.05 30.85
CA LEU A 849 5.49 0.60 30.23
C LEU A 849 5.42 0.87 28.73
N VAL A 850 6.41 1.58 28.20
CA VAL A 850 6.62 1.83 26.77
C VAL A 850 7.74 0.91 26.29
N ALA A 851 7.39 -0.08 25.46
CA ALA A 851 8.31 -1.13 25.02
C ALA A 851 9.25 -0.67 23.88
N ASN A 852 10.27 -1.46 23.58
CA ASN A 852 11.22 -1.22 22.47
C ASN A 852 11.91 0.16 22.53
N ALA A 853 12.17 0.65 23.74
CA ALA A 853 12.69 1.98 24.02
C ALA A 853 14.22 2.00 24.22
N GLY A 854 14.90 0.87 24.03
CA GLY A 854 16.35 0.75 24.29
C GLY A 854 17.26 1.39 23.24
N ALA A 855 16.74 1.62 22.02
CA ALA A 855 17.45 2.31 20.94
C ALA A 855 16.82 3.67 20.67
N TYR A 856 17.66 4.70 20.54
CA TYR A 856 17.26 6.07 20.19
C TYR A 856 16.25 6.71 21.17
N GLY A 857 16.13 6.17 22.38
CA GLY A 857 15.34 6.72 23.47
C GLY A 857 16.12 7.81 24.19
N TYR A 858 16.82 7.43 25.26
CA TYR A 858 17.61 8.35 26.09
C TYR A 858 18.65 9.17 25.32
N VAL A 859 19.33 8.59 24.32
CA VAL A 859 20.34 9.30 23.51
C VAL A 859 19.78 10.44 22.67
N MET A 860 18.47 10.47 22.42
CA MET A 860 17.77 11.58 21.76
C MET A 860 16.99 12.47 22.76
N SER A 861 17.16 12.23 24.06
CA SER A 861 16.50 13.01 25.10
C SER A 861 17.09 14.42 25.20
N SER A 862 16.31 15.34 25.77
CA SER A 862 16.71 16.74 25.91
C SER A 862 16.20 17.31 27.23
N GLN A 863 16.81 18.41 27.66
CA GLN A 863 16.32 19.23 28.77
C GLN A 863 15.34 20.32 28.29
N TYR A 864 14.57 20.05 27.23
CA TYR A 864 13.58 20.99 26.71
C TYR A 864 12.56 21.34 27.80
N ASN A 865 12.14 22.61 27.85
CA ASN A 865 11.38 23.20 28.97
C ASN A 865 12.07 23.08 30.35
N LEU A 866 13.40 22.93 30.40
CA LEU A 866 14.20 22.75 31.62
C LEU A 866 13.71 21.57 32.48
N ARG A 867 13.18 20.53 31.82
CA ARG A 867 12.75 19.29 32.47
C ARG A 867 13.78 18.22 32.20
N GLU A 868 14.27 17.60 33.27
CA GLU A 868 15.19 16.48 33.15
C GLU A 868 14.52 15.30 32.43
N PRO A 869 15.24 14.60 31.55
CA PRO A 869 14.77 13.35 30.98
C PRO A 869 14.81 12.21 32.02
N ALA A 870 14.08 11.14 31.77
CA ALA A 870 14.10 9.96 32.64
C ALA A 870 15.53 9.38 32.76
N PRO A 871 15.98 8.99 33.96
CA PRO A 871 17.27 8.31 34.17
C PRO A 871 17.30 6.91 33.53
N GLU A 872 18.49 6.31 33.47
CA GLU A 872 18.74 4.98 32.92
C GLU A 872 19.20 3.99 34.00
N VAL A 873 18.73 2.74 33.93
CA VAL A 873 19.12 1.64 34.82
C VAL A 873 19.26 0.33 34.02
N LEU A 874 20.36 -0.40 34.21
CA LEU A 874 20.56 -1.77 33.68
C LEU A 874 20.19 -2.83 34.75
N ILE A 875 19.49 -3.91 34.35
CA ILE A 875 18.94 -4.94 35.28
C ILE A 875 19.07 -6.39 34.87
#